data_AF-A0A2S2GCR9-F1
#
_entry.id   AF-A0A2S2GCR9-F1
#
_cell.length_a   1.000
_cell.length_b   1.000
_cell.length_c   1.000
_cell.angle_alpha   90.00
_cell.angle_beta   90.00
_cell.angle_gamma   90.00
#
_symmetry.space_group_name_H-M   'P 1'
#
loop_
_entity.id
_entity.type
_entity.pdbx_description
1 polymer ?
#
loop_
_entity_poly.entity_id
_entity_poly.type
_entity_poly.pdbx_seq_one_letter_code
_entity_poly.pdbx_strand_id
1 'polypeptide(L)'
;MSTVVDERLRRLRSELDDHSRIADHLGLDLERPLRSLDDGYPENAVALVGKLTEKLLKELWRHHDIEGDPSTKALNDLVKRCRPHIRSSTVMDALEDIRRLRNRSSHDGYDIRDEDGLLAVRRLVDVLVWFTNTGSAALTGGEPDMAPEVARRCEFLAGLYVTLGYRQAKRFVLSSDTVYQLFCRESGMRFEYVELILSRDADDLSTVLASGDGELLRTRLPKLTRFVVLEDPHDRAPSDALHRLLGMDIRIVPYDGFVDTLVNLEAHLGGVASTAGSTPAGAAAPVSAAVLSTDPRTGESLMTESGDAAELLTRLARGSANVLVTGRPGSGKSTLLRALAVNPTVRRFRFYFDLGLKPKDEPFSEYAARLLAPSMASDRSRAYELFLYLIRSGTALCVLDAVDEGVDEPSPAGFLRLFADLAAVLSAESAVIMSSRVSFLADSPQIRQLLDSGAGRSEQLVEQMYANGVDPARVPHFHLVRLVEPGAEQPATPLEKRLTASLDVSPGRPFADLLGRHLTHVLADRGRPDLERRLPAFFGQAFLTDRTVFSLLDLHRALGTDAFAEGRLESDACVLGPLLRPVGPDKVAFVHTAYQELLAARYLTEPANRDAAAVIPGGAFLTEQVRAFLAGLPGAQGTDDCVLPPGTYLVGPPERLLLRRVPRPVRFDRYAVTAARYGRFLDALTSDGTSRWDHPDQPAGVTHRPRSEQLSRPDYYADPRYAGHPAVCVSWWAAFAFAAFEGKRLPTSLEWEAAARGADGRLFPWGDRPDSALVNCADSWVTRPMVTYQAWYRDFAEDAVRRAGAAPVDEHPGNRSPFGVAEMVGNCWEWTSSSLGDPGLAVICGGSYDNPMRAVQTSSKGLYRKGGASRAVGFRCVEDVTDPRGVAG
;
A
#
# COMPACT_ATOMS: atom_id res chain seq x y z
N MET A 1 3.06 64.62 2.16
CA MET A 1 3.29 63.28 2.74
C MET A 1 1.96 62.53 2.67
N SER A 2 1.99 61.29 2.22
CA SER A 2 0.95 60.73 1.35
C SER A 2 -0.23 60.09 2.09
N THR A 3 -1.40 60.12 1.47
CA THR A 3 -2.63 59.42 1.87
C THR A 3 -2.42 57.94 2.24
N VAL A 4 -1.34 57.34 1.74
CA VAL A 4 -0.90 55.95 2.02
C VAL A 4 -0.35 55.81 3.45
N VAL A 5 0.34 56.81 3.98
CA VAL A 5 0.85 56.81 5.37
C VAL A 5 -0.32 56.93 6.34
N ASP A 6 -1.28 57.83 6.06
CA ASP A 6 -2.48 58.00 6.89
C ASP A 6 -3.38 56.76 6.92
N GLU A 7 -3.48 56.06 5.79
CA GLU A 7 -4.24 54.80 5.71
C GLU A 7 -3.54 53.65 6.44
N ARG A 8 -2.20 53.58 6.37
CA ARG A 8 -1.40 52.64 7.17
C ARG A 8 -1.48 52.95 8.66
N LEU A 9 -1.45 54.22 9.06
CA LEU A 9 -1.63 54.66 10.45
C LEU A 9 -3.02 54.30 10.97
N ARG A 10 -4.09 54.55 10.19
CA ARG A 10 -5.45 54.12 10.55
C ARG A 10 -5.57 52.61 10.74
N ARG A 11 -4.91 51.84 9.87
CA ARG A 11 -4.88 50.37 9.98
C ARG A 11 -4.11 49.90 11.21
N LEU A 12 -2.92 50.47 11.47
CA LEU A 12 -2.13 50.15 12.65
C LEU A 12 -2.84 50.55 13.94
N ARG A 13 -3.61 51.64 13.95
CA ARG A 13 -4.47 52.04 15.07
C ARG A 13 -5.52 50.97 15.35
N SER A 14 -6.25 50.52 14.32
CA SER A 14 -7.22 49.44 14.48
C SER A 14 -6.59 48.12 14.95
N GLU A 15 -5.39 47.79 14.48
CA GLU A 15 -4.66 46.58 14.90
C GLU A 15 -4.15 46.69 16.35
N LEU A 16 -3.75 47.89 16.83
CA LEU A 16 -3.35 48.11 18.22
C LEU A 16 -4.54 48.16 19.17
N ASP A 17 -5.69 48.69 18.75
CA ASP A 17 -6.94 48.70 19.52
C ASP A 17 -7.40 47.27 19.86
N ASP A 18 -7.19 46.31 18.96
CA ASP A 18 -7.43 44.88 19.17
C ASP A 18 -6.57 44.29 20.32
N HIS A 19 -5.51 45.00 20.77
CA HIS A 19 -4.63 44.62 21.87
C HIS A 19 -4.78 45.49 23.14
N SER A 20 -5.81 46.35 23.20
CA SER A 20 -6.12 47.23 24.35
C SER A 20 -6.14 46.52 25.71
N ARG A 21 -6.61 45.27 25.78
CA ARG A 21 -6.62 44.48 27.04
C ARG A 21 -5.23 44.27 27.62
N ILE A 22 -4.23 43.99 26.78
CA ILE A 22 -2.83 43.88 27.24
C ILE A 22 -2.34 45.24 27.71
N ALA A 23 -2.74 46.30 26.99
CA ALA A 23 -2.36 47.66 27.31
C ALA A 23 -2.85 48.08 28.70
N ASP A 24 -4.12 47.84 29.00
CA ASP A 24 -4.74 48.14 30.29
C ASP A 24 -4.12 47.33 31.43
N HIS A 25 -3.90 46.03 31.22
CA HIS A 25 -3.33 45.16 32.25
C HIS A 25 -1.88 45.54 32.64
N LEU A 26 -1.06 45.93 31.66
CA LEU A 26 0.35 46.25 31.85
C LEU A 26 0.64 47.75 32.02
N GLY A 27 -0.41 48.59 32.01
CA GLY A 27 -0.28 50.04 31.99
C GLY A 27 0.59 50.51 30.82
N LEU A 28 0.38 49.95 29.63
CA LEU A 28 0.99 50.38 28.38
C LEU A 28 0.08 51.39 27.69
N ASP A 29 0.67 52.44 27.16
CA ASP A 29 -0.02 53.38 26.29
C ASP A 29 0.39 53.06 24.84
N LEU A 30 -0.42 52.22 24.17
CA LEU A 30 -0.19 51.77 22.81
C LEU A 30 -0.53 52.84 21.76
N GLU A 31 -1.29 53.87 22.12
CA GLU A 31 -1.61 54.99 21.22
C GLU A 31 -0.46 56.00 21.13
N ARG A 32 0.34 56.13 22.20
CA ARG A 32 1.42 57.13 22.26
C ARG A 32 2.44 57.05 21.12
N PRO A 33 2.94 55.86 20.69
CA PRO A 33 3.81 55.77 19.53
C PRO A 33 3.14 56.23 18.24
N LEU A 34 1.85 55.95 18.05
CA LEU A 34 1.09 56.39 16.88
C LEU A 34 0.89 57.91 16.86
N ARG A 35 0.60 58.52 18.02
CA ARG A 35 0.51 59.98 18.15
C ARG A 35 1.84 60.65 17.84
N SER A 36 2.96 60.08 18.31
CA SER A 36 4.28 60.59 17.96
C SER A 36 4.60 60.52 16.45
N LEU A 37 4.08 59.51 15.73
CA LEU A 37 4.18 59.47 14.27
C LEU A 37 3.28 60.50 13.58
N ASP A 38 2.06 60.68 14.08
CA ASP A 38 1.10 61.68 13.58
C ASP A 38 1.64 63.11 13.77
N ASP A 39 2.35 63.35 14.88
CA ASP A 39 3.01 64.61 15.20
C ASP A 39 4.34 64.81 14.44
N GLY A 40 4.78 63.85 13.62
CA GLY A 40 6.00 63.95 12.80
C GLY A 40 7.31 63.68 13.55
N TYR A 41 7.28 62.92 14.65
CA TYR A 41 8.43 62.54 15.47
C TYR A 41 8.66 61.01 15.47
N PRO A 42 9.14 60.43 14.36
CA PRO A 42 9.32 58.99 14.24
C PRO A 42 10.38 58.41 15.19
N GLU A 43 11.39 59.18 15.57
CA GLU A 43 12.39 58.80 16.57
C GLU A 43 11.77 58.59 17.97
N ASN A 44 10.78 59.43 18.33
CA ASN A 44 10.04 59.28 19.58
C ASN A 44 9.16 58.03 19.55
N ALA A 45 8.54 57.74 18.40
CA ALA A 45 7.75 56.53 18.22
C ALA A 45 8.61 55.25 18.36
N VAL A 46 9.79 55.22 17.72
CA VAL A 46 10.75 54.11 17.85
C VAL A 46 11.21 53.92 19.30
N ALA A 47 11.51 55.01 20.02
CA ALA A 47 11.90 54.96 21.42
C ALA A 47 10.79 54.43 22.33
N LEU A 48 9.53 54.84 22.09
CA LEU A 48 8.36 54.36 22.83
C LEU A 48 8.09 52.88 22.55
N VAL A 49 8.14 52.45 21.29
CA VAL A 49 8.05 51.04 20.90
C VAL A 49 9.10 50.20 21.61
N GLY A 50 10.34 50.69 21.69
CA GLY A 50 11.41 50.04 22.44
C GLY A 50 11.07 49.83 23.92
N LYS A 51 10.52 50.86 24.60
CA LYS A 51 10.09 50.77 26.01
C LYS A 51 8.94 49.80 26.22
N LEU A 52 7.96 49.81 25.31
CA LEU A 52 6.82 48.89 25.35
C LEU A 52 7.29 47.44 25.21
N THR A 53 8.21 47.19 24.27
CA THR A 53 8.83 45.88 24.05
C THR A 53 9.65 45.41 25.26
N GLU A 54 10.40 46.31 25.90
CA GLU A 54 11.11 45.99 27.15
C GLU A 54 10.15 45.55 28.26
N LYS A 55 9.04 46.26 28.45
CA LYS A 55 8.03 45.88 29.46
C LYS A 55 7.47 44.49 29.19
N LEU A 56 7.11 44.18 27.95
CA LEU A 56 6.59 42.86 27.56
C LEU A 56 7.61 41.73 27.85
N LEU A 57 8.87 41.94 27.50
CA LEU A 57 9.93 40.95 27.75
C LEU A 57 10.25 40.78 29.23
N LYS A 58 10.12 41.85 30.05
CA LYS A 58 10.29 41.75 31.50
C LYS A 58 9.21 40.86 32.14
N GLU A 59 7.97 40.95 31.67
CA GLU A 59 6.91 40.05 32.15
C GLU A 59 7.13 38.62 31.71
N LEU A 60 7.53 38.41 30.45
CA LEU A 60 7.89 37.07 29.95
C LEU A 60 9.04 36.45 30.76
N TRP A 61 10.03 37.27 31.14
CA TRP A 61 11.15 36.86 31.97
C TRP A 61 10.69 36.39 33.36
N ARG A 62 9.81 37.16 34.02
CA ARG A 62 9.26 36.77 35.33
C ARG A 62 8.40 35.52 35.24
N HIS A 63 7.60 35.40 34.18
CA HIS A 63 6.72 34.25 33.99
C HIS A 63 7.49 32.93 33.84
N HIS A 64 8.62 32.95 33.14
CA HIS A 64 9.48 31.77 32.96
C HIS A 64 10.56 31.59 34.04
N ASP A 65 10.49 32.38 35.12
CA ASP A 65 11.40 32.34 36.27
C ASP A 65 12.89 32.35 35.87
N ILE A 66 13.21 33.17 34.86
CA ILE A 66 14.58 33.27 34.33
C ILE A 66 15.48 33.92 35.39
N GLU A 67 16.65 33.33 35.63
CA GLU A 67 17.57 33.76 36.70
C GLU A 67 18.04 35.22 36.55
N GLY A 68 17.87 36.01 37.62
CA GLY A 68 18.33 37.40 37.76
C GLY A 68 17.19 38.42 37.67
N ASP A 69 17.46 39.66 38.10
CA ASP A 69 16.46 40.74 38.08
C ASP A 69 16.35 41.39 36.69
N PRO A 70 15.21 41.25 35.97
CA PRO A 70 15.02 41.82 34.64
C PRO A 70 14.90 43.34 34.65
N SER A 71 14.66 43.97 35.81
CA SER A 71 14.48 45.43 35.92
C SER A 71 15.73 46.22 35.50
N THR A 72 16.91 45.64 35.74
CA THR A 72 18.23 46.23 35.49
C THR A 72 18.82 45.94 34.10
N LYS A 73 18.11 45.17 33.27
CA LYS A 73 18.61 44.68 31.98
C LYS A 73 18.17 45.57 30.81
N ALA A 74 19.10 45.80 29.88
CA ALA A 74 18.81 46.47 28.62
C ALA A 74 18.05 45.53 27.66
N LEU A 75 17.32 46.09 26.68
CA LEU A 75 16.57 45.31 25.68
C LEU A 75 17.38 44.19 25.01
N ASN A 76 18.67 44.41 24.73
CA ASN A 76 19.54 43.38 24.14
C ASN A 76 19.65 42.14 25.03
N ASP A 77 19.80 42.34 26.34
CA ASP A 77 19.94 41.25 27.32
C ASP A 77 18.60 40.56 27.55
N LEU A 78 17.50 41.33 27.59
CA LEU A 78 16.14 40.81 27.67
C LEU A 78 15.82 39.88 26.49
N VAL A 79 16.06 40.34 25.25
CA VAL A 79 15.86 39.53 24.04
C VAL A 79 16.73 38.28 24.08
N LYS A 80 18.02 38.40 24.45
CA LYS A 80 18.95 37.25 24.47
C LYS A 80 18.53 36.18 25.48
N ARG A 81 18.05 36.58 26.65
CA ARG A 81 17.68 35.66 27.75
C ARG A 81 16.28 35.09 27.58
N CYS A 82 15.34 35.83 27.01
CA CYS A 82 14.00 35.33 26.65
C CYS A 82 13.99 34.48 25.38
N ARG A 83 15.02 34.56 24.51
CA ARG A 83 15.11 33.84 23.23
C ARG A 83 14.78 32.34 23.30
N PRO A 84 15.26 31.54 24.29
CA PRO A 84 14.91 30.11 24.37
C PRO A 84 13.41 29.83 24.51
N HIS A 85 12.64 30.81 24.97
CA HIS A 85 11.20 30.71 25.22
C HIS A 85 10.35 31.26 24.06
N ILE A 86 10.97 31.84 23.03
CA ILE A 86 10.29 32.39 21.85
C ILE A 86 10.54 31.46 20.67
N ARG A 87 9.55 30.60 20.36
CA ARG A 87 9.65 29.62 19.25
C ARG A 87 9.34 30.21 17.87
N SER A 88 8.81 31.43 17.79
CA SER A 88 8.42 32.08 16.53
C SER A 88 9.61 32.83 15.92
N SER A 89 10.03 32.43 14.71
CA SER A 89 11.07 33.12 13.95
C SER A 89 10.65 34.55 13.59
N THR A 90 9.38 34.75 13.19
CA THR A 90 8.82 36.07 12.86
C THR A 90 8.94 37.07 14.01
N VAL A 91 8.80 36.60 15.25
CA VAL A 91 8.86 37.45 16.45
C VAL A 91 10.30 37.73 16.82
N MET A 92 11.19 36.75 16.67
CA MET A 92 12.63 36.97 16.83
C MET A 92 13.15 38.01 15.84
N ASP A 93 12.69 37.98 14.59
CA ASP A 93 13.01 38.98 13.58
C ASP A 93 12.43 40.36 13.94
N ALA A 94 11.18 40.42 14.42
CA ALA A 94 10.56 41.65 14.88
C ALA A 94 11.30 42.29 16.07
N LEU A 95 11.73 41.49 17.05
CA LEU A 95 12.50 41.95 18.20
C LEU A 95 13.89 42.46 17.79
N GLU A 96 14.52 41.81 16.83
CA GLU A 96 15.80 42.25 16.26
C GLU A 96 15.65 43.56 15.48
N ASP A 97 14.59 43.69 14.69
CA ASP A 97 14.26 44.92 13.95
C ASP A 97 14.03 46.10 14.91
N ILE A 98 13.21 45.91 15.97
CA ILE A 98 12.95 46.94 17.00
C ILE A 98 14.26 47.35 17.69
N ARG A 99 15.12 46.37 18.01
CA ARG A 99 16.43 46.60 18.63
C ARG A 99 17.35 47.40 17.72
N ARG A 100 17.42 47.03 16.45
CA ARG A 100 18.24 47.73 15.44
C ARG A 100 17.76 49.17 15.26
N LEU A 101 16.45 49.39 15.14
CA LEU A 101 15.87 50.72 14.99
C LEU A 101 16.14 51.60 16.21
N ARG A 102 15.99 51.06 17.42
CA ARG A 102 16.29 51.79 18.67
C ARG A 102 17.77 52.13 18.85
N ASN A 103 18.68 51.23 18.48
CA ASN A 103 20.11 51.52 18.55
C ASN A 103 20.49 52.63 17.57
N ARG A 104 19.92 52.58 16.35
CA ARG A 104 20.11 53.63 15.33
C ARG A 104 19.58 54.99 15.79
N SER A 105 18.43 55.04 16.48
CA SER A 105 17.87 56.29 17.00
C SER A 105 18.65 56.89 18.17
N SER A 106 19.53 56.11 18.82
CA SER A 106 20.17 56.51 20.08
C SER A 106 21.64 56.92 19.95
N HIS A 107 22.38 56.46 18.92
CA HIS A 107 23.85 56.60 18.89
C HIS A 107 24.48 57.10 17.57
N ASP A 108 23.79 57.09 16.42
CA ASP A 108 24.49 57.21 15.12
C ASP A 108 24.21 58.47 14.29
N GLY A 109 23.51 59.49 14.80
CA GLY A 109 23.25 60.73 14.04
C GLY A 109 22.51 60.52 12.72
N TYR A 110 21.83 59.37 12.58
CA TYR A 110 21.03 59.01 11.41
C TYR A 110 19.63 59.58 11.55
N ASP A 111 19.12 60.20 10.48
CA ASP A 111 17.76 60.72 10.39
C ASP A 111 16.75 59.55 10.31
N ILE A 112 15.93 59.37 11.35
CA ILE A 112 14.91 58.33 11.41
C ILE A 112 13.74 58.78 10.54
N ARG A 113 13.40 57.97 9.53
CA ARG A 113 12.28 58.30 8.62
C ARG A 113 10.96 57.84 9.22
N ASP A 114 9.85 58.43 8.79
CA ASP A 114 8.50 57.96 9.15
C ASP A 114 8.29 56.48 8.83
N GLU A 115 8.90 55.98 7.76
CA GLU A 115 8.86 54.56 7.40
C GLU A 115 9.53 53.67 8.46
N ASP A 116 10.62 54.13 9.08
CA ASP A 116 11.30 53.41 10.17
C ASP A 116 10.41 53.39 11.43
N GLY A 117 9.71 54.50 11.70
CA GLY A 117 8.74 54.60 12.80
C GLY A 117 7.51 53.70 12.60
N LEU A 118 6.95 53.69 11.39
CA LEU A 118 5.85 52.79 11.01
C LEU A 118 6.26 51.32 11.09
N LEU A 119 7.48 50.99 10.65
CA LEU A 119 8.03 49.66 10.74
C LEU A 119 8.17 49.22 12.21
N ALA A 120 8.68 50.10 13.09
CA ALA A 120 8.78 49.80 14.51
C ALA A 120 7.40 49.49 15.13
N VAL A 121 6.38 50.29 14.84
CA VAL A 121 5.01 50.04 15.33
C VAL A 121 4.45 48.74 14.76
N ARG A 122 4.69 48.44 13.48
CA ARG A 122 4.25 47.17 12.90
C ARG A 122 4.94 45.96 13.56
N ARG A 123 6.23 46.05 13.85
CA ARG A 123 6.95 45.00 14.58
C ARG A 123 6.45 44.84 16.00
N LEU A 124 6.06 45.93 16.66
CA LEU A 124 5.39 45.87 17.96
C LEU A 124 4.06 45.10 17.86
N VAL A 125 3.28 45.33 16.80
CA VAL A 125 2.05 44.55 16.53
C VAL A 125 2.40 43.08 16.32
N ASP A 126 3.41 42.74 15.51
CA ASP A 126 3.83 41.33 15.31
C ASP A 126 4.20 40.65 16.65
N VAL A 127 4.87 41.38 17.55
CA VAL A 127 5.20 40.92 18.91
C VAL A 127 3.93 40.75 19.74
N LEU A 128 3.02 41.75 19.77
CA LEU A 128 1.76 41.71 20.53
C LEU A 128 0.83 40.58 20.05
N VAL A 129 0.72 40.36 18.74
CA VAL A 129 -0.05 39.27 18.14
C VAL A 129 0.49 37.91 18.60
N TRP A 130 1.81 37.76 18.66
CA TRP A 130 2.39 36.54 19.19
C TRP A 130 2.11 36.36 20.68
N PHE A 131 2.24 37.43 21.48
CA PHE A 131 1.89 37.41 22.90
C PHE A 131 0.41 37.04 23.13
N THR A 132 -0.53 37.49 22.28
CA THR A 132 -1.94 37.09 22.36
C THR A 132 -2.21 35.68 21.84
N ASN A 133 -1.53 35.25 20.77
CA ASN A 133 -1.87 33.99 20.10
C ASN A 133 -1.21 32.76 20.72
N THR A 134 -0.11 32.92 21.48
CA THR A 134 0.57 31.78 22.12
C THR A 134 -0.01 31.40 23.49
N GLY A 135 -1.10 32.02 23.95
CA GLY A 135 -1.70 31.69 25.25
C GLY A 135 -0.73 31.93 26.41
N SER A 136 0.15 32.95 26.30
CA SER A 136 1.06 33.28 27.40
C SER A 136 0.26 33.86 28.55
N ALA A 137 -0.14 33.00 29.48
CA ALA A 137 -0.78 33.32 30.75
C ALA A 137 -0.01 34.36 31.60
N ALA A 138 1.19 34.77 31.14
CA ALA A 138 2.03 35.82 31.69
C ALA A 138 1.34 37.18 31.85
N LEU A 139 0.32 37.50 31.04
CA LEU A 139 -0.22 38.87 30.94
C LEU A 139 -1.69 39.03 31.35
N THR A 140 -2.42 37.96 31.63
CA THR A 140 -3.84 38.07 32.01
C THR A 140 -4.16 37.40 33.34
N GLY A 141 -3.21 36.69 33.95
CA GLY A 141 -3.45 35.96 35.19
C GLY A 141 -4.56 34.93 35.00
N GLY A 142 -4.21 33.82 34.34
CA GLY A 142 -5.07 32.64 34.22
C GLY A 142 -6.11 32.74 33.11
N GLU A 143 -5.76 32.35 31.89
CA GLU A 143 -6.79 31.68 31.07
C GLU A 143 -7.16 30.37 31.77
N PRO A 144 -8.45 30.02 31.90
CA PRO A 144 -8.83 28.73 32.45
C PRO A 144 -8.17 27.61 31.65
N ASP A 145 -7.56 26.63 32.31
CA ASP A 145 -7.11 25.43 31.63
C ASP A 145 -8.34 24.76 30.99
N MET A 146 -8.33 24.64 29.66
CA MET A 146 -9.35 23.87 28.95
C MET A 146 -9.28 22.43 29.43
N ALA A 147 -10.44 21.85 29.76
CA ALA A 147 -10.51 20.44 30.03
C ALA A 147 -9.99 19.64 28.81
N PRO A 148 -9.18 18.58 29.00
CA PRO A 148 -8.46 17.92 27.90
C PRO A 148 -9.33 17.49 26.71
N GLU A 149 -10.58 17.07 26.97
CA GLU A 149 -11.52 16.69 25.91
C GLU A 149 -12.07 17.90 25.12
N VAL A 150 -12.33 19.03 25.78
CA VAL A 150 -12.72 20.28 25.08
C VAL A 150 -11.57 20.79 24.22
N ALA A 151 -10.33 20.72 24.74
CA ALA A 151 -9.14 21.06 23.98
C ALA A 151 -9.01 20.19 22.71
N ARG A 152 -9.10 18.85 22.83
CA ARG A 152 -9.05 17.93 21.68
C ARG A 152 -10.08 18.25 20.61
N ARG A 153 -11.34 18.45 21.01
CA ARG A 153 -12.46 18.76 20.11
C ARG A 153 -12.33 20.13 19.48
N CYS A 154 -11.85 21.11 20.24
CA CYS A 154 -11.57 22.46 19.73
C CYS A 154 -10.53 22.41 18.60
N GLU A 155 -9.41 21.70 18.82
CA GLU A 155 -8.37 21.52 17.80
C GLU A 155 -8.88 20.74 16.59
N PHE A 156 -9.71 19.72 16.80
CA PHE A 156 -10.33 18.96 15.72
C PHE A 156 -11.20 19.87 14.83
N LEU A 157 -12.07 20.69 15.43
CA LEU A 157 -12.92 21.61 14.67
C LEU A 157 -12.10 22.71 13.97
N ALA A 158 -11.03 23.20 14.60
CA ALA A 158 -10.14 24.17 13.98
C ALA A 158 -9.44 23.60 12.74
N GLY A 159 -8.85 22.41 12.85
CA GLY A 159 -8.19 21.73 11.73
C GLY A 159 -9.16 21.40 10.59
N LEU A 160 -10.40 21.03 10.92
CA LEU A 160 -11.46 20.78 9.97
C LEU A 160 -11.78 22.02 9.12
N TYR A 161 -12.00 23.19 9.74
CA TYR A 161 -12.28 24.42 9.01
C TYR A 161 -11.08 24.93 8.20
N VAL A 162 -9.86 24.73 8.70
CA VAL A 162 -8.64 25.00 7.93
C VAL A 162 -8.59 24.13 6.67
N THR A 163 -8.96 22.85 6.78
CA THR A 163 -9.03 21.92 5.65
C THR A 163 -10.08 22.37 4.61
N LEU A 164 -11.19 22.94 5.07
CA LEU A 164 -12.23 23.57 4.23
C LEU A 164 -11.82 24.92 3.61
N GLY A 165 -10.58 25.36 3.85
CA GLY A 165 -10.01 26.58 3.29
C GLY A 165 -10.30 27.85 4.09
N TYR A 166 -10.77 27.73 5.33
CA TYR A 166 -10.92 28.88 6.24
C TYR A 166 -9.61 29.16 6.99
N ARG A 167 -9.43 30.39 7.44
CA ARG A 167 -8.42 30.77 8.44
C ARG A 167 -9.10 31.02 9.78
N GLN A 168 -8.46 30.62 10.87
CA GLN A 168 -8.91 30.99 12.21
C GLN A 168 -8.64 32.48 12.44
N ALA A 169 -9.70 33.25 12.58
CA ALA A 169 -9.65 34.69 12.78
C ALA A 169 -9.54 35.05 14.27
N LYS A 170 -10.29 34.36 15.15
CA LYS A 170 -10.26 34.56 16.62
C LYS A 170 -10.52 33.24 17.37
N ARG A 171 -9.95 33.12 18.57
CA ARG A 171 -10.24 32.06 19.57
C ARG A 171 -10.28 32.68 20.95
N PHE A 172 -11.28 32.32 21.76
CA PHE A 172 -11.36 32.73 23.17
C PHE A 172 -11.77 31.54 24.03
N VAL A 173 -11.01 31.28 25.10
CA VAL A 173 -11.39 30.33 26.15
C VAL A 173 -12.26 31.09 27.15
N LEU A 174 -13.54 30.73 27.22
CA LEU A 174 -14.53 31.43 28.07
C LEU A 174 -14.65 30.78 29.44
N SER A 175 -14.42 29.46 29.51
CA SER A 175 -14.32 28.66 30.74
C SER A 175 -13.46 27.41 30.45
N SER A 176 -13.26 26.54 31.44
CA SER A 176 -12.62 25.21 31.23
C SER A 176 -13.40 24.34 30.23
N ASP A 177 -14.67 24.63 30.03
CA ASP A 177 -15.61 23.80 29.30
C ASP A 177 -16.21 24.49 28.06
N THR A 178 -16.02 25.81 27.90
CA THR A 178 -16.61 26.60 26.81
C THR A 178 -15.54 27.40 26.04
N VAL A 179 -15.50 27.21 24.72
CA VAL A 179 -14.55 27.86 23.80
C VAL A 179 -15.27 28.47 22.60
N TYR A 180 -14.89 29.70 22.27
CA TYR A 180 -15.35 30.42 21.09
C TYR A 180 -14.30 30.39 19.97
N GLN A 181 -14.74 30.17 18.73
CA GLN A 181 -13.89 30.20 17.54
C GLN A 181 -14.58 30.94 16.39
N LEU A 182 -13.84 31.83 15.71
CA LEU A 182 -14.28 32.52 14.50
C LEU A 182 -13.36 32.16 13.33
N PHE A 183 -13.95 31.74 12.23
CA PHE A 183 -13.25 31.38 10.99
C PHE A 183 -13.66 32.32 9.86
N CYS A 184 -12.72 32.63 8.97
CA CYS A 184 -13.00 33.43 7.77
C CYS A 184 -12.38 32.81 6.52
N ARG A 185 -13.09 32.92 5.40
CA ARG A 185 -12.61 32.50 4.07
C ARG A 185 -12.89 33.58 3.05
N GLU A 186 -11.94 33.81 2.15
CA GLU A 186 -12.12 34.71 1.02
C GLU A 186 -12.67 33.91 -0.17
N SER A 187 -13.82 34.34 -0.69
CA SER A 187 -14.51 33.70 -1.82
C SER A 187 -14.79 34.78 -2.86
N GLY A 188 -13.85 34.98 -3.78
CA GLY A 188 -13.86 36.11 -4.72
C GLY A 188 -13.72 37.44 -3.99
N MET A 189 -14.71 38.35 -4.16
CA MET A 189 -14.74 39.66 -3.48
C MET A 189 -15.49 39.65 -2.13
N ARG A 190 -15.92 38.47 -1.64
CA ARG A 190 -16.71 38.34 -0.41
C ARG A 190 -15.93 37.57 0.66
N PHE A 191 -16.10 38.00 1.91
CA PHE A 191 -15.64 37.25 3.08
C PHE A 191 -16.79 36.42 3.66
N GLU A 192 -16.54 35.14 3.82
CA GLU A 192 -17.41 34.19 4.49
C GLU A 192 -16.93 34.03 5.93
N TYR A 193 -17.80 34.24 6.91
CA TYR A 193 -17.47 34.04 8.32
C TYR A 193 -18.30 32.92 8.93
N VAL A 194 -17.62 32.04 9.68
CA VAL A 194 -18.24 30.95 10.44
C VAL A 194 -17.89 31.10 11.90
N GLU A 195 -18.92 31.11 12.74
CA GLU A 195 -18.81 31.25 14.19
C GLU A 195 -19.18 29.91 14.86
N LEU A 196 -18.28 29.41 15.70
CA LEU A 196 -18.46 28.18 16.47
C LEU A 196 -18.30 28.47 17.97
N ILE A 197 -19.24 28.02 18.77
CA ILE A 197 -19.12 27.96 20.22
C ILE A 197 -19.15 26.50 20.61
N LEU A 198 -18.06 25.96 21.14
CA LEU A 198 -17.97 24.61 21.65
C LEU A 198 -18.15 24.66 23.16
N SER A 199 -19.10 23.90 23.71
CA SER A 199 -19.25 23.76 25.16
C SER A 199 -19.53 22.32 25.57
N ARG A 200 -18.96 21.90 26.70
CA ARG A 200 -19.31 20.63 27.35
C ARG A 200 -20.63 20.71 28.11
N ASP A 201 -20.94 21.86 28.69
CA ASP A 201 -22.08 22.03 29.61
C ASP A 201 -22.95 23.21 29.19
N ALA A 202 -24.24 22.93 28.97
CA ALA A 202 -25.23 23.94 28.59
C ALA A 202 -25.46 24.99 29.69
N ASP A 203 -25.29 24.63 30.96
CA ASP A 203 -25.47 25.55 32.10
C ASP A 203 -24.27 26.48 32.26
N ASP A 204 -23.04 25.96 32.08
CA ASP A 204 -21.83 26.77 31.98
C ASP A 204 -21.94 27.77 30.81
N LEU A 205 -22.34 27.30 29.63
CA LEU A 205 -22.57 28.17 28.47
C LEU A 205 -23.63 29.24 28.78
N SER A 206 -24.74 28.88 29.42
CA SER A 206 -25.79 29.84 29.81
C SER A 206 -25.27 30.89 30.80
N THR A 207 -24.41 30.49 31.74
CA THR A 207 -23.78 31.38 32.72
C THR A 207 -22.81 32.35 32.04
N VAL A 208 -21.97 31.84 31.13
CA VAL A 208 -21.06 32.64 30.32
C VAL A 208 -21.84 33.66 29.47
N LEU A 209 -22.94 33.24 28.86
CA LEU A 209 -23.80 34.10 28.04
C LEU A 209 -24.53 35.18 28.85
N ALA A 210 -25.05 34.82 30.02
CA ALA A 210 -25.73 35.74 30.93
C ALA A 210 -24.80 36.82 31.48
N SER A 211 -23.51 36.51 31.64
CA SER A 211 -22.49 37.47 32.09
C SER A 211 -22.15 38.55 31.05
N GLY A 212 -22.53 38.35 29.78
CA GLY A 212 -22.22 39.24 28.66
C GLY A 212 -23.43 39.95 28.02
N ASP A 213 -24.56 40.09 28.72
CA ASP A 213 -25.82 40.67 28.18
C ASP A 213 -26.30 40.02 26.85
N GLY A 214 -25.94 38.74 26.61
CA GLY A 214 -26.28 38.03 25.37
C GLY A 214 -25.43 38.39 24.14
N GLU A 215 -24.47 39.33 24.25
CA GLU A 215 -23.54 39.68 23.17
C GLU A 215 -22.11 39.18 23.49
N LEU A 216 -21.79 37.94 23.10
CA LEU A 216 -20.45 37.35 23.27
C LEU A 216 -19.33 38.22 22.68
N LEU A 217 -19.58 38.84 21.51
CA LEU A 217 -18.70 39.82 20.86
C LEU A 217 -19.53 40.76 19.95
N ARG A 218 -19.45 42.08 20.18
CA ARG A 218 -19.99 43.15 19.29
C ARG A 218 -19.23 43.25 17.96
N THR A 219 -19.21 42.18 17.18
CA THR A 219 -18.59 42.18 15.84
C THR A 219 -19.66 42.52 14.80
N ARG A 220 -19.50 43.65 14.10
CA ARG A 220 -20.41 44.08 13.00
C ARG A 220 -20.16 43.33 11.68
N LEU A 221 -19.45 42.19 11.72
CA LEU A 221 -19.08 41.43 10.53
C LEU A 221 -20.29 40.61 10.03
N PRO A 222 -20.57 40.57 8.72
CA PRO A 222 -21.66 39.75 8.17
C PRO A 222 -21.32 38.26 8.30
N LYS A 223 -21.97 37.55 9.23
CA LYS A 223 -21.73 36.12 9.52
C LYS A 223 -22.63 35.23 8.67
N LEU A 224 -22.06 34.22 8.02
CA LEU A 224 -22.75 33.35 7.05
C LEU A 224 -23.46 32.19 7.75
N THR A 225 -22.86 31.62 8.79
CA THR A 225 -23.46 30.56 9.63
C THR A 225 -22.93 30.62 11.06
N ARG A 226 -23.78 30.36 12.05
CA ARG A 226 -23.45 30.35 13.48
C ARG A 226 -23.86 29.02 14.12
N PHE A 227 -22.94 28.38 14.82
CA PHE A 227 -23.19 27.10 15.49
C PHE A 227 -22.82 27.14 16.96
N VAL A 228 -23.68 26.54 17.78
CA VAL A 228 -23.37 26.13 19.15
C VAL A 228 -23.28 24.61 19.16
N VAL A 229 -22.11 24.11 19.54
CA VAL A 229 -21.74 22.71 19.52
C VAL A 229 -21.69 22.21 20.98
N LEU A 230 -22.66 21.40 21.38
CA LEU A 230 -22.78 20.88 22.74
C LEU A 230 -22.33 19.42 22.83
N GLU A 231 -21.65 19.05 23.92
CA GLU A 231 -21.21 17.66 24.16
C GLU A 231 -22.39 16.71 24.38
N ASP A 232 -23.41 17.10 25.15
CA ASP A 232 -24.51 16.21 25.49
C ASP A 232 -25.88 16.94 25.49
N PRO A 233 -26.64 16.92 24.38
CA PRO A 233 -27.98 17.51 24.34
C PRO A 233 -29.02 16.45 24.74
N HIS A 234 -28.82 15.75 25.86
CA HIS A 234 -29.82 14.78 26.32
C HIS A 234 -31.10 15.43 26.86
N ASP A 235 -31.11 16.74 27.11
CA ASP A 235 -32.30 17.45 27.59
C ASP A 235 -32.78 18.52 26.59
N ARG A 236 -34.07 18.47 26.22
CA ARG A 236 -34.68 19.45 25.30
C ARG A 236 -34.87 20.83 25.96
N ALA A 237 -35.03 20.86 27.29
CA ALA A 237 -35.27 22.08 28.06
C ALA A 237 -34.15 23.14 27.95
N PRO A 238 -32.85 22.80 28.06
CA PRO A 238 -31.75 23.77 27.91
C PRO A 238 -31.64 24.35 26.49
N SER A 239 -32.03 23.60 25.44
CA SER A 239 -32.02 24.11 24.06
C SER A 239 -32.98 25.28 23.86
N ASP A 240 -34.19 25.22 24.42
CA ASP A 240 -35.19 26.31 24.31
C ASP A 240 -34.81 27.56 25.13
N ALA A 241 -34.08 27.39 26.24
CA ALA A 241 -33.52 28.50 27.01
C ALA A 241 -32.37 29.19 26.25
N LEU A 242 -31.47 28.41 25.65
CA LEU A 242 -30.37 28.92 24.84
C LEU A 242 -30.86 29.64 23.57
N HIS A 243 -31.87 29.11 22.87
CA HIS A 243 -32.46 29.81 21.71
C HIS A 243 -33.10 31.15 22.10
N ARG A 244 -33.66 31.28 23.32
CA ARG A 244 -34.17 32.56 23.83
C ARG A 244 -33.06 33.58 24.12
N LEU A 245 -31.88 33.12 24.56
CA LEU A 245 -30.72 33.97 24.83
C LEU A 245 -29.96 34.38 23.56
N LEU A 246 -29.82 33.45 22.60
CA LEU A 246 -28.97 33.60 21.41
C LEU A 246 -29.72 34.05 20.15
N GLY A 247 -31.04 33.90 20.13
CA GLY A 247 -31.88 34.11 18.95
C GLY A 247 -31.97 32.89 18.03
N MET A 248 -32.96 32.88 17.13
CA MET A 248 -33.26 31.74 16.24
C MET A 248 -32.28 31.58 15.07
N ASP A 249 -31.38 32.54 14.86
CA ASP A 249 -30.39 32.53 13.76
C ASP A 249 -29.16 31.63 14.06
N ILE A 250 -29.10 31.02 15.25
CA ILE A 250 -28.01 30.18 15.72
C ILE A 250 -28.46 28.72 15.74
N ARG A 251 -27.68 27.83 15.11
CA ARG A 251 -27.95 26.39 15.10
C ARG A 251 -27.28 25.71 16.28
N ILE A 252 -28.07 25.16 17.20
CA ILE A 252 -27.56 24.33 18.29
C ILE A 252 -27.50 22.87 17.81
N VAL A 253 -26.33 22.27 17.90
CA VAL A 253 -26.04 20.92 17.42
C VAL A 253 -25.24 20.13 18.45
N PRO A 254 -25.49 18.81 18.60
CA PRO A 254 -24.53 17.97 19.31
C PRO A 254 -23.19 18.02 18.59
N TYR A 255 -22.09 17.90 19.32
CA TYR A 255 -20.75 17.72 18.74
C TYR A 255 -20.74 16.64 17.66
N ASP A 256 -21.38 15.54 17.99
CA ASP A 256 -21.60 14.41 17.11
C ASP A 256 -22.42 14.80 15.87
N GLY A 257 -23.59 15.42 16.06
CA GLY A 257 -24.47 15.81 14.95
C GLY A 257 -23.89 16.92 14.05
N PHE A 258 -22.97 17.75 14.56
CA PHE A 258 -22.32 18.79 13.78
C PHE A 258 -21.46 18.21 12.66
N VAL A 259 -20.69 17.16 12.93
CA VAL A 259 -19.79 16.58 11.92
C VAL A 259 -20.57 15.78 10.87
N ASP A 260 -21.74 15.23 11.22
CA ASP A 260 -22.64 14.55 10.28
C ASP A 260 -23.22 15.51 9.23
N THR A 261 -23.24 16.82 9.50
CA THR A 261 -23.67 17.83 8.51
C THR A 261 -22.69 18.00 7.36
N LEU A 262 -21.46 17.48 7.46
CA LEU A 262 -20.42 17.62 6.45
C LEU A 262 -20.33 16.40 5.54
N VAL A 263 -20.55 15.21 6.09
CA VAL A 263 -20.40 13.92 5.40
C VAL A 263 -21.66 13.07 5.55
N ASN A 264 -22.36 12.82 4.45
CA ASN A 264 -23.44 11.85 4.36
C ASN A 264 -22.87 10.44 4.16
N LEU A 265 -22.55 9.77 5.27
CA LEU A 265 -22.01 8.40 5.25
C LEU A 265 -23.00 7.37 4.69
N GLU A 266 -24.31 7.58 4.86
CA GLU A 266 -25.31 6.65 4.32
C GLU A 266 -25.30 6.64 2.80
N ALA A 267 -25.10 7.80 2.16
CA ALA A 267 -24.93 7.88 0.71
C ALA A 267 -23.68 7.12 0.24
N HIS A 268 -22.57 7.20 0.99
CA HIS A 268 -21.33 6.48 0.68
C HIS A 268 -21.47 4.96 0.87
N LEU A 269 -22.03 4.55 2.00
CA LEU A 269 -22.08 3.15 2.42
C LEU A 269 -23.32 2.41 1.93
N GLY A 270 -24.33 3.08 1.37
CA GLY A 270 -25.58 2.48 0.94
C GLY A 270 -25.41 1.34 -0.07
N GLY A 271 -24.55 1.52 -1.09
CA GLY A 271 -24.22 0.47 -2.06
C GLY A 271 -23.36 -0.67 -1.47
N VAL A 272 -22.59 -0.37 -0.42
CA VAL A 272 -21.80 -1.38 0.31
C VAL A 272 -22.72 -2.24 1.19
N ALA A 273 -23.68 -1.61 1.86
CA ALA A 273 -24.67 -2.28 2.71
C ALA A 273 -25.62 -3.17 1.88
N SER A 274 -26.09 -2.70 0.72
CA SER A 274 -26.96 -3.50 -0.16
C SER A 274 -26.28 -4.77 -0.68
N THR A 275 -24.97 -4.72 -0.92
CA THR A 275 -24.18 -5.87 -1.36
C THR A 275 -23.71 -6.79 -0.23
N ALA A 276 -23.65 -6.28 1.01
CA ALA A 276 -23.49 -7.10 2.21
C ALA A 276 -24.79 -7.83 2.60
N GLY A 277 -25.94 -7.26 2.25
CA GLY A 277 -27.28 -7.74 2.59
C GLY A 277 -27.79 -8.89 1.71
N SER A 278 -27.23 -10.10 1.91
CA SER A 278 -27.94 -11.34 1.57
C SER A 278 -27.62 -12.51 2.51
N THR A 279 -26.91 -12.26 3.61
CA THR A 279 -26.69 -13.27 4.66
C THR A 279 -27.23 -12.69 5.97
N PRO A 280 -28.25 -13.30 6.60
CA PRO A 280 -28.75 -12.85 7.89
C PRO A 280 -27.59 -12.72 8.89
N ALA A 281 -27.65 -11.73 9.77
CA ALA A 281 -26.65 -11.40 10.80
C ALA A 281 -26.39 -12.51 11.85
N GLY A 282 -26.78 -13.76 11.58
CA GLY A 282 -26.53 -14.94 12.40
C GLY A 282 -26.23 -16.23 11.62
N ALA A 283 -25.96 -16.17 10.30
CA ALA A 283 -25.78 -17.37 9.46
C ALA A 283 -24.44 -17.44 8.68
N ALA A 284 -23.55 -16.46 8.83
CA ALA A 284 -22.21 -16.57 8.26
C ALA A 284 -21.37 -17.50 9.13
N ALA A 285 -20.90 -18.62 8.56
CA ALA A 285 -19.99 -19.52 9.27
C ALA A 285 -18.75 -18.73 9.74
N PRO A 286 -18.29 -18.91 10.99
CA PRO A 286 -17.14 -18.20 11.51
C PRO A 286 -15.91 -18.48 10.62
N VAL A 287 -15.23 -17.41 10.22
CA VAL A 287 -13.99 -17.51 9.43
C VAL A 287 -12.84 -17.38 10.41
N SER A 288 -11.99 -18.38 10.52
CA SER A 288 -10.83 -18.28 11.41
C SER A 288 -9.75 -17.37 10.80
N ALA A 289 -9.01 -16.70 11.66
CA ALA A 289 -7.87 -15.88 11.25
C ALA A 289 -6.75 -15.97 12.28
N ALA A 290 -5.54 -15.71 11.81
CA ALA A 290 -4.32 -15.62 12.61
C ALA A 290 -3.68 -14.25 12.41
N VAL A 291 -3.30 -13.62 13.52
CA VAL A 291 -2.44 -12.44 13.54
C VAL A 291 -1.00 -12.93 13.47
N LEU A 292 -0.23 -12.39 12.53
CA LEU A 292 1.15 -12.76 12.29
C LEU A 292 2.07 -11.60 12.72
N SER A 293 3.12 -11.94 13.45
CA SER A 293 4.32 -11.10 13.60
C SER A 293 5.45 -11.66 12.74
N THR A 294 6.47 -10.85 12.48
CA THR A 294 7.67 -11.21 11.74
C THR A 294 8.84 -11.24 12.71
N ASP A 295 9.58 -12.34 12.73
CA ASP A 295 10.84 -12.41 13.46
C ASP A 295 11.82 -11.38 12.84
N PRO A 296 12.33 -10.40 13.63
CA PRO A 296 13.15 -9.31 13.11
C PRO A 296 14.52 -9.77 12.60
N ARG A 297 14.97 -10.98 12.96
CA ARG A 297 16.25 -11.56 12.54
C ARG A 297 16.10 -12.53 11.37
N THR A 298 15.06 -13.36 11.36
CA THR A 298 14.91 -14.41 10.35
C THR A 298 13.94 -14.05 9.24
N GLY A 299 13.07 -13.06 9.45
CA GLY A 299 11.96 -12.73 8.55
C GLY A 299 10.85 -13.78 8.54
N GLU A 300 10.86 -14.76 9.44
CA GLU A 300 9.81 -15.80 9.54
C GLU A 300 8.54 -15.25 10.18
N SER A 301 7.39 -15.73 9.76
CA SER A 301 6.11 -15.34 10.35
C SER A 301 5.78 -16.21 11.55
N LEU A 302 5.55 -15.58 12.69
CA LEU A 302 5.11 -16.22 13.92
C LEU A 302 3.65 -15.87 14.15
N MET A 303 2.82 -16.89 14.40
CA MET A 303 1.44 -16.66 14.81
C MET A 303 1.43 -16.20 16.26
N THR A 304 0.90 -15.00 16.51
CA THR A 304 0.79 -14.43 17.85
C THR A 304 -0.58 -14.67 18.46
N GLU A 305 -1.62 -14.69 17.63
CA GLU A 305 -3.01 -14.82 18.04
C GLU A 305 -3.82 -15.51 16.95
N SER A 306 -4.84 -16.28 17.33
CA SER A 306 -5.80 -16.89 16.41
C SER A 306 -7.21 -16.81 16.98
N GLY A 307 -8.21 -16.58 16.13
CA GLY A 307 -9.60 -16.46 16.57
C GLY A 307 -10.56 -16.28 15.39
N ASP A 308 -11.78 -15.81 15.68
CA ASP A 308 -12.72 -15.40 14.65
C ASP A 308 -12.25 -14.12 13.95
N ALA A 309 -12.29 -14.11 12.61
CA ALA A 309 -11.78 -13.01 11.80
C ALA A 309 -12.58 -11.72 12.01
N ALA A 310 -13.91 -11.78 12.18
CA ALA A 310 -14.72 -10.60 12.36
C ALA A 310 -14.46 -9.96 13.73
N GLU A 311 -14.32 -10.78 14.78
CA GLU A 311 -13.94 -10.32 16.13
C GLU A 311 -12.55 -9.68 16.14
N LEU A 312 -11.55 -10.34 15.55
CA LEU A 312 -10.18 -9.85 15.47
C LEU A 312 -10.11 -8.52 14.70
N LEU A 313 -10.73 -8.43 13.52
CA LEU A 313 -10.73 -7.22 12.71
C LEU A 313 -11.48 -6.08 13.40
N THR A 314 -12.60 -6.36 14.08
CA THR A 314 -13.34 -5.34 14.84
C THR A 314 -12.49 -4.79 15.99
N ARG A 315 -11.79 -5.66 16.72
CA ARG A 315 -10.90 -5.25 17.80
C ARG A 315 -9.72 -4.41 17.29
N LEU A 316 -9.06 -4.85 16.21
CA LEU A 316 -7.96 -4.10 15.60
C LEU A 316 -8.42 -2.75 15.05
N ALA A 317 -9.58 -2.71 14.38
CA ALA A 317 -10.14 -1.47 13.81
C ALA A 317 -10.51 -0.42 14.86
N ARG A 318 -10.83 -0.82 16.10
CA ARG A 318 -11.08 0.08 17.23
C ARG A 318 -9.80 0.73 17.77
N GLY A 319 -8.64 0.09 17.60
CA GLY A 319 -7.34 0.69 17.87
C GLY A 319 -6.85 1.57 16.72
N SER A 320 -5.75 2.28 16.92
CA SER A 320 -4.98 2.89 15.81
C SER A 320 -4.10 1.80 15.20
N ALA A 321 -4.64 1.13 14.19
CA ALA A 321 -3.98 0.00 13.54
C ALA A 321 -4.15 0.09 12.03
N ASN A 322 -3.04 -0.01 11.30
CA ASN A 322 -3.11 -0.39 9.90
C ASN A 322 -3.08 -1.91 9.83
N VAL A 323 -3.93 -2.53 9.02
CA VAL A 323 -4.08 -3.99 8.94
C VAL A 323 -4.02 -4.42 7.49
N LEU A 324 -3.23 -5.45 7.19
CA LEU A 324 -3.24 -6.13 5.91
C LEU A 324 -3.89 -7.51 6.08
N VAL A 325 -5.03 -7.71 5.44
CA VAL A 325 -5.79 -8.96 5.45
C VAL A 325 -5.44 -9.79 4.22
N THR A 326 -4.95 -11.01 4.43
CA THR A 326 -4.54 -11.92 3.36
C THR A 326 -5.32 -13.24 3.43
N GLY A 327 -5.50 -13.90 2.29
CA GLY A 327 -6.18 -15.19 2.23
C GLY A 327 -6.46 -15.64 0.80
N ARG A 328 -6.75 -16.92 0.62
CA ARG A 328 -7.07 -17.51 -0.69
C ARG A 328 -8.29 -16.84 -1.34
N PRO A 329 -8.45 -16.89 -2.67
CA PRO A 329 -9.71 -16.52 -3.32
C PRO A 329 -10.89 -17.30 -2.71
N GLY A 330 -12.02 -16.63 -2.51
CA GLY A 330 -13.19 -17.22 -1.82
C GLY A 330 -13.16 -17.20 -0.29
N SER A 331 -12.06 -16.77 0.35
CA SER A 331 -11.91 -16.76 1.83
C SER A 331 -12.81 -15.76 2.58
N GLY A 332 -13.66 -15.00 1.88
CA GLY A 332 -14.59 -14.04 2.50
C GLY A 332 -13.99 -12.66 2.86
N LYS A 333 -12.77 -12.32 2.40
CA LYS A 333 -12.10 -11.02 2.67
C LYS A 333 -13.03 -9.83 2.44
N SER A 334 -13.51 -9.65 1.21
CA SER A 334 -14.37 -8.52 0.86
C SER A 334 -15.67 -8.50 1.66
N THR A 335 -16.26 -9.67 1.95
CA THR A 335 -17.46 -9.76 2.80
C THR A 335 -17.17 -9.27 4.23
N LEU A 336 -16.06 -9.70 4.83
CA LEU A 336 -15.64 -9.27 6.16
C LEU A 336 -15.35 -7.76 6.18
N LEU A 337 -14.63 -7.25 5.19
CA LEU A 337 -14.28 -5.84 5.07
C LEU A 337 -15.51 -4.95 4.87
N ARG A 338 -16.48 -5.38 4.06
CA ARG A 338 -17.76 -4.68 3.89
C ARG A 338 -18.57 -4.68 5.19
N ALA A 339 -18.70 -5.83 5.85
CA ALA A 339 -19.39 -5.94 7.14
C ALA A 339 -18.75 -5.00 8.18
N LEU A 340 -17.42 -4.91 8.20
CA LEU A 340 -16.68 -4.02 9.06
C LEU A 340 -16.92 -2.54 8.73
N ALA A 341 -16.90 -2.18 7.44
CA ALA A 341 -17.14 -0.80 6.98
C ALA A 341 -18.57 -0.30 7.27
N VAL A 342 -19.58 -1.19 7.23
CA VAL A 342 -20.97 -0.80 7.52
C VAL A 342 -21.30 -0.83 9.01
N ASN A 343 -20.49 -1.46 9.86
CA ASN A 343 -20.74 -1.55 11.29
C ASN A 343 -20.50 -0.21 12.01
N PRO A 344 -21.55 0.48 12.52
CA PRO A 344 -21.40 1.79 13.16
C PRO A 344 -20.72 1.74 14.53
N THR A 345 -20.60 0.56 15.14
CA THR A 345 -19.99 0.39 16.47
C THR A 345 -18.45 0.29 16.45
N VAL A 346 -17.86 0.30 15.26
CA VAL A 346 -16.40 0.21 15.08
C VAL A 346 -15.77 1.59 15.24
N ARG A 347 -16.15 2.52 14.35
CA ARG A 347 -15.77 3.94 14.34
C ARG A 347 -16.92 4.73 13.73
N ARG A 348 -17.05 6.00 14.11
CA ARG A 348 -18.10 6.89 13.59
C ARG A 348 -18.00 7.04 12.07
N PHE A 349 -16.86 7.58 11.61
CA PHE A 349 -16.57 7.75 10.18
C PHE A 349 -15.98 6.46 9.62
N ARG A 350 -16.56 5.98 8.52
CA ARG A 350 -16.17 4.73 7.86
C ARG A 350 -16.21 4.95 6.36
N PHE A 351 -15.10 4.69 5.70
CA PHE A 351 -14.95 4.83 4.27
C PHE A 351 -14.53 3.49 3.69
N TYR A 352 -15.21 3.06 2.63
CA TYR A 352 -14.88 1.86 1.88
C TYR A 352 -14.51 2.23 0.44
N PHE A 353 -13.42 1.66 -0.06
CA PHE A 353 -12.96 1.78 -1.43
C PHE A 353 -12.62 0.40 -1.98
N ASP A 354 -13.25 0.02 -3.10
CA ASP A 354 -12.90 -1.18 -3.86
C ASP A 354 -11.84 -0.79 -4.89
N LEU A 355 -10.58 -1.15 -4.65
CA LEU A 355 -9.48 -0.81 -5.56
C LEU A 355 -9.47 -1.66 -6.83
N GLY A 356 -10.20 -2.77 -6.87
CA GLY A 356 -10.43 -3.51 -8.12
C GLY A 356 -11.31 -2.76 -9.13
N LEU A 357 -11.98 -1.68 -8.70
CA LEU A 357 -12.74 -0.78 -9.56
C LEU A 357 -11.97 0.52 -9.87
N LYS A 358 -10.78 0.73 -9.29
CA LYS A 358 -9.95 1.91 -9.55
C LYS A 358 -9.32 1.79 -10.95
N PRO A 359 -9.53 2.74 -11.87
CA PRO A 359 -8.74 2.84 -13.10
C PRO A 359 -7.24 2.87 -12.76
N LYS A 360 -6.42 2.14 -13.51
CA LYS A 360 -4.99 1.97 -13.19
C LYS A 360 -4.20 3.27 -13.29
N ASP A 361 -4.59 4.13 -14.22
CA ASP A 361 -4.01 5.44 -14.52
C ASP A 361 -4.53 6.57 -13.63
N GLU A 362 -5.61 6.35 -12.88
CA GLU A 362 -6.17 7.32 -11.93
C GLU A 362 -5.47 7.17 -10.57
N PRO A 363 -4.85 8.22 -10.00
CA PRO A 363 -4.29 8.16 -8.65
C PRO A 363 -5.40 7.98 -7.60
N PHE A 364 -5.07 7.41 -6.46
CA PHE A 364 -6.03 7.12 -5.39
C PHE A 364 -6.73 8.38 -4.88
N SER A 365 -6.04 9.51 -4.85
CA SER A 365 -6.62 10.80 -4.45
C SER A 365 -7.80 11.21 -5.32
N GLU A 366 -7.68 11.09 -6.64
CA GLU A 366 -8.73 11.40 -7.60
C GLU A 366 -9.88 10.39 -7.52
N TYR A 367 -9.53 9.10 -7.42
CA TYR A 367 -10.52 8.03 -7.25
C TYR A 367 -11.36 8.23 -5.99
N ALA A 368 -10.72 8.51 -4.86
CA ALA A 368 -11.38 8.76 -3.60
C ALA A 368 -12.21 10.04 -3.65
N ALA A 369 -11.68 11.14 -4.20
CA ALA A 369 -12.43 12.39 -4.37
C ALA A 369 -13.72 12.17 -5.16
N ARG A 370 -13.64 11.44 -6.28
CA ARG A 370 -14.76 11.16 -7.17
C ARG A 370 -15.85 10.32 -6.49
N LEU A 371 -15.46 9.31 -5.71
CA LEU A 371 -16.42 8.47 -4.98
C LEU A 371 -17.05 9.19 -3.78
N LEU A 372 -16.29 10.06 -3.12
CA LEU A 372 -16.74 10.77 -1.93
C LEU A 372 -17.56 12.03 -2.25
N ALA A 373 -17.34 12.66 -3.40
CA ALA A 373 -18.00 13.93 -3.76
C ALA A 373 -19.54 13.92 -3.64
N PRO A 374 -20.29 12.85 -4.01
CA PRO A 374 -21.73 12.78 -3.81
C PRO A 374 -22.15 12.75 -2.33
N SER A 375 -21.26 12.26 -1.47
CA SER A 375 -21.47 12.09 -0.03
C SER A 375 -21.10 13.36 0.76
N MET A 376 -20.53 14.39 0.12
CA MET A 376 -20.16 15.65 0.78
C MET A 376 -21.29 16.68 0.69
N ALA A 377 -21.73 17.18 1.84
CA ALA A 377 -22.83 18.15 1.94
C ALA A 377 -22.42 19.56 1.50
N SER A 378 -21.14 19.93 1.66
CA SER A 378 -20.58 21.24 1.29
C SER A 378 -19.24 21.08 0.55
N ASP A 379 -18.96 21.96 -0.42
CA ASP A 379 -17.66 22.11 -1.10
C ASP A 379 -17.08 20.77 -1.62
N ARG A 380 -17.78 20.14 -2.57
CA ARG A 380 -17.42 18.85 -3.17
C ARG A 380 -15.98 18.79 -3.71
N SER A 381 -15.40 19.93 -4.06
CA SER A 381 -13.99 20.07 -4.46
C SER A 381 -12.99 19.65 -3.39
N ARG A 382 -13.39 19.66 -2.12
CA ARG A 382 -12.51 19.35 -0.96
C ARG A 382 -12.78 17.98 -0.33
N ALA A 383 -13.49 17.10 -1.05
CA ALA A 383 -13.92 15.81 -0.52
C ALA A 383 -12.75 14.94 -0.04
N TYR A 384 -11.64 14.94 -0.81
CA TYR A 384 -10.47 14.15 -0.47
C TYR A 384 -9.69 14.71 0.71
N GLU A 385 -9.52 16.03 0.78
CA GLU A 385 -8.84 16.71 1.89
C GLU A 385 -9.58 16.50 3.20
N LEU A 386 -10.92 16.59 3.18
CA LEU A 386 -11.76 16.30 4.34
C LEU A 386 -11.61 14.84 4.77
N PHE A 387 -11.67 13.90 3.82
CA PHE A 387 -11.43 12.49 4.10
C PHE A 387 -10.05 12.23 4.72
N LEU A 388 -8.99 12.82 4.14
CA LEU A 388 -7.63 12.72 4.67
C LEU A 388 -7.53 13.26 6.09
N TYR A 389 -8.19 14.38 6.39
CA TYR A 389 -8.22 14.95 7.72
C TYR A 389 -8.89 14.03 8.75
N LEU A 390 -10.03 13.43 8.39
CA LEU A 390 -10.75 12.48 9.25
C LEU A 390 -9.94 11.20 9.50
N ILE A 391 -9.24 10.69 8.49
CA ILE A 391 -8.39 9.50 8.64
C ILE A 391 -7.16 9.81 9.50
N ARG A 392 -6.46 10.92 9.24
CA ARG A 392 -5.21 11.25 9.95
C ARG A 392 -5.42 11.73 11.38
N SER A 393 -6.63 12.19 11.72
CA SER A 393 -7.03 12.47 13.11
C SER A 393 -7.33 11.20 13.92
N GLY A 394 -7.32 10.02 13.28
CA GLY A 394 -7.67 8.77 13.92
C GLY A 394 -9.14 8.69 14.32
N THR A 395 -10.03 9.45 13.66
CA THR A 395 -11.47 9.43 13.92
C THR A 395 -12.22 8.51 12.94
N ALA A 396 -11.61 8.20 11.80
CA ALA A 396 -12.20 7.41 10.74
C ALA A 396 -11.52 6.05 10.52
N LEU A 397 -12.32 5.07 10.10
CA LEU A 397 -11.88 3.81 9.51
C LEU A 397 -11.82 3.97 7.98
N CYS A 398 -10.69 3.64 7.36
CA CYS A 398 -10.60 3.44 5.91
C CYS A 398 -10.45 1.94 5.61
N VAL A 399 -11.31 1.42 4.74
CA VAL A 399 -11.24 0.07 4.21
C VAL A 399 -10.87 0.13 2.75
N LEU A 400 -9.72 -0.43 2.40
CA LEU A 400 -9.20 -0.56 1.03
C LEU A 400 -9.27 -2.03 0.61
N ASP A 401 -10.31 -2.39 -0.14
CA ASP A 401 -10.52 -3.75 -0.59
C ASP A 401 -9.80 -4.00 -1.93
N ALA A 402 -9.30 -5.22 -2.13
CA ALA A 402 -8.63 -5.68 -3.34
C ALA A 402 -7.44 -4.80 -3.77
N VAL A 403 -6.54 -4.48 -2.84
CA VAL A 403 -5.36 -3.62 -3.12
C VAL A 403 -4.49 -4.19 -4.24
N ASP A 404 -4.38 -5.51 -4.33
CA ASP A 404 -3.65 -6.18 -5.40
C ASP A 404 -4.34 -6.11 -6.77
N GLU A 405 -5.63 -5.77 -6.82
CA GLU A 405 -6.33 -5.44 -8.06
C GLU A 405 -6.22 -3.94 -8.41
N GLY A 406 -5.68 -3.10 -7.52
CA GLY A 406 -5.49 -1.66 -7.77
C GLY A 406 -4.15 -1.29 -8.41
N VAL A 407 -3.19 -2.23 -8.48
CA VAL A 407 -1.85 -2.00 -9.02
C VAL A 407 -1.87 -1.90 -10.55
N ASP A 408 -1.07 -0.99 -11.11
CA ASP A 408 -0.91 -0.80 -12.56
C ASP A 408 -0.26 -1.99 -13.26
N GLU A 409 0.60 -2.71 -12.54
CA GLU A 409 1.15 -4.00 -12.94
C GLU A 409 1.21 -4.94 -11.73
N PRO A 410 0.99 -6.26 -11.90
CA PRO A 410 1.02 -7.23 -10.82
C PRO A 410 2.47 -7.57 -10.41
N SER A 411 3.29 -6.56 -10.14
CA SER A 411 4.70 -6.67 -9.78
C SER A 411 4.97 -6.05 -8.40
N PRO A 412 6.09 -6.38 -7.73
CA PRO A 412 6.51 -5.67 -6.53
C PRO A 412 6.65 -4.15 -6.75
N ALA A 413 7.07 -3.71 -7.95
CA ALA A 413 7.20 -2.29 -8.27
C ALA A 413 5.84 -1.60 -8.41
N GLY A 414 4.87 -2.24 -9.06
CA GLY A 414 3.49 -1.75 -9.13
C GLY A 414 2.84 -1.64 -7.75
N PHE A 415 3.09 -2.62 -6.87
CA PHE A 415 2.66 -2.55 -5.48
C PHE A 415 3.30 -1.38 -4.72
N LEU A 416 4.62 -1.17 -4.86
CA LEU A 416 5.30 -0.04 -4.21
C LEU A 416 4.79 1.32 -4.70
N ARG A 417 4.47 1.46 -6.00
CA ARG A 417 3.85 2.67 -6.54
C ARG A 417 2.46 2.92 -5.95
N LEU A 418 1.61 1.90 -5.91
CA LEU A 418 0.30 2.01 -5.26
C LEU A 418 0.44 2.32 -3.77
N PHE A 419 1.40 1.70 -3.08
CA PHE A 419 1.66 1.97 -1.68
C PHE A 419 2.11 3.42 -1.46
N ALA A 420 2.94 3.98 -2.35
CA ALA A 420 3.34 5.38 -2.33
C ALA A 420 2.13 6.32 -2.52
N ASP A 421 1.23 6.00 -3.44
CA ASP A 421 -0.02 6.72 -3.67
C ASP A 421 -0.95 6.67 -2.44
N LEU A 422 -1.04 5.51 -1.77
CA LEU A 422 -1.79 5.32 -0.53
C LEU A 422 -1.11 5.92 0.71
N ALA A 423 0.17 6.31 0.64
CA ALA A 423 0.92 6.78 1.80
C ALA A 423 0.30 8.01 2.47
N ALA A 424 -0.47 8.82 1.75
CA ALA A 424 -1.15 9.99 2.30
C ALA A 424 -2.24 9.65 3.34
N VAL A 425 -2.91 8.49 3.21
CA VAL A 425 -3.92 8.02 4.18
C VAL A 425 -3.32 7.22 5.33
N LEU A 426 -2.05 6.83 5.22
CA LEU A 426 -1.34 6.01 6.18
C LEU A 426 -0.64 6.91 7.23
N SER A 427 -1.00 6.79 8.50
CA SER A 427 -0.35 7.46 9.63
C SER A 427 -0.30 6.55 10.88
N ALA A 428 0.37 7.01 11.94
CA ALA A 428 0.37 6.30 13.22
C ALA A 428 -1.01 6.32 13.90
N GLU A 429 -1.84 7.30 13.57
CA GLU A 429 -3.18 7.49 14.15
C GLU A 429 -4.29 6.92 13.24
N SER A 430 -3.99 6.58 11.99
CA SER A 430 -4.98 6.08 11.04
C SER A 430 -5.42 4.65 11.37
N ALA A 431 -6.71 4.36 11.18
CA ALA A 431 -7.22 3.01 11.14
C ALA A 431 -7.48 2.62 9.67
N VAL A 432 -6.51 1.97 9.03
CA VAL A 432 -6.60 1.55 7.62
C VAL A 432 -6.55 0.04 7.50
N ILE A 433 -7.58 -0.57 6.92
CA ILE A 433 -7.67 -2.01 6.72
C ILE A 433 -7.66 -2.31 5.25
N MET A 434 -6.66 -3.06 4.82
CA MET A 434 -6.41 -3.40 3.43
C MET A 434 -6.63 -4.89 3.21
N SER A 435 -7.17 -5.29 2.06
CA SER A 435 -7.16 -6.71 1.66
C SER A 435 -6.25 -6.95 0.46
N SER A 436 -5.61 -8.12 0.44
CA SER A 436 -4.88 -8.60 -0.72
C SER A 436 -5.09 -10.10 -0.93
N ARG A 437 -5.17 -10.51 -2.20
CA ARG A 437 -5.16 -11.93 -2.61
C ARG A 437 -3.75 -12.48 -2.75
N VAL A 438 -2.75 -11.61 -2.89
CA VAL A 438 -1.42 -12.03 -3.35
C VAL A 438 -0.54 -12.42 -2.17
N SER A 439 -0.09 -13.68 -2.21
CA SER A 439 0.70 -14.27 -1.13
C SER A 439 2.09 -13.64 -1.00
N PHE A 440 2.69 -13.08 -2.07
CA PHE A 440 4.03 -12.48 -1.99
C PHE A 440 4.13 -11.35 -0.96
N LEU A 441 3.05 -10.61 -0.67
CA LEU A 441 3.07 -9.59 0.39
C LEU A 441 3.25 -10.21 1.78
N ALA A 442 2.66 -11.38 1.99
CA ALA A 442 2.76 -12.14 3.23
C ALA A 442 3.94 -13.13 3.24
N ASP A 443 4.53 -13.44 2.08
CA ASP A 443 5.55 -14.48 1.95
C ASP A 443 6.94 -13.89 1.65
N SER A 444 7.03 -12.67 1.08
CA SER A 444 8.27 -11.92 0.92
C SER A 444 8.79 -11.48 2.29
N PRO A 445 10.01 -11.91 2.69
CA PRO A 445 10.62 -11.43 3.92
C PRO A 445 10.82 -9.91 3.94
N GLN A 446 11.16 -9.31 2.78
CA GLN A 446 11.41 -7.88 2.65
C GLN A 446 10.12 -7.07 2.86
N ILE A 447 9.01 -7.50 2.26
CA ILE A 447 7.72 -6.82 2.45
C ILE A 447 7.19 -7.05 3.87
N ARG A 448 7.39 -8.24 4.46
CA ARG A 448 7.05 -8.46 5.87
C ARG A 448 7.83 -7.56 6.82
N GLN A 449 9.13 -7.37 6.58
CA GLN A 449 9.95 -6.39 7.33
C GLN A 449 9.51 -4.95 7.12
N LEU A 450 8.95 -4.60 5.95
CA LEU A 450 8.33 -3.30 5.73
C LEU A 450 7.08 -3.10 6.59
N LEU A 451 6.25 -4.14 6.66
CA LEU A 451 4.95 -4.14 7.32
C LEU A 451 5.07 -4.29 8.85
N ASP A 452 6.11 -4.95 9.34
CA ASP A 452 6.34 -5.16 10.77
C ASP A 452 7.29 -4.11 11.39
N SER A 453 7.11 -3.87 12.68
CA SER A 453 7.79 -2.84 13.49
C SER A 453 9.20 -3.21 13.96
N GLY A 454 9.74 -4.37 13.55
CA GLY A 454 11.09 -4.83 13.91
C GLY A 454 12.20 -3.98 13.28
N ALA A 455 13.25 -3.68 14.06
CA ALA A 455 14.35 -2.76 13.74
C ALA A 455 15.27 -3.14 12.54
N GLY A 456 14.85 -4.05 11.64
CA GLY A 456 15.63 -4.51 10.50
C GLY A 456 14.89 -4.29 9.19
N ARG A 457 15.18 -3.18 8.49
CA ARG A 457 14.82 -3.01 7.07
C ARG A 457 16.08 -3.17 6.22
N SER A 458 16.00 -3.91 5.11
CA SER A 458 17.16 -4.05 4.22
C SER A 458 17.49 -2.72 3.55
N GLU A 459 18.78 -2.45 3.37
CA GLU A 459 19.28 -1.22 2.71
C GLU A 459 18.72 -1.07 1.28
N GLN A 460 18.66 -2.18 0.54
CA GLN A 460 18.08 -2.22 -0.81
C GLN A 460 16.60 -1.85 -0.84
N LEU A 461 15.82 -2.26 0.17
CA LEU A 461 14.41 -1.91 0.27
C LEU A 461 14.24 -0.42 0.62
N VAL A 462 15.07 0.09 1.54
CA VAL A 462 15.11 1.52 1.89
C VAL A 462 15.44 2.37 0.67
N GLU A 463 16.43 1.99 -0.14
CA GLU A 463 16.77 2.66 -1.39
C GLU A 463 15.61 2.64 -2.40
N GLN A 464 14.96 1.48 -2.57
CA GLN A 464 13.79 1.36 -3.44
C GLN A 464 12.63 2.25 -2.98
N MET A 465 12.41 2.35 -1.67
CA MET A 465 11.37 3.23 -1.11
C MET A 465 11.65 4.69 -1.42
N TYR A 466 12.87 5.17 -1.16
CA TYR A 466 13.26 6.53 -1.51
C TYR A 466 13.17 6.79 -3.02
N ALA A 467 13.58 5.83 -3.85
CA ALA A 467 13.48 5.93 -5.31
C ALA A 467 12.01 6.05 -5.79
N ASN A 468 11.06 5.49 -5.04
CA ASN A 468 9.63 5.60 -5.30
C ASN A 468 8.95 6.72 -4.46
N GLY A 469 9.72 7.61 -3.82
CA GLY A 469 9.21 8.76 -3.07
C GLY A 469 8.61 8.43 -1.69
N VAL A 470 8.83 7.23 -1.17
CA VAL A 470 8.35 6.79 0.15
C VAL A 470 9.46 6.99 1.17
N ASP A 471 9.21 7.83 2.19
CA ASP A 471 10.11 7.96 3.34
C ASP A 471 9.92 6.77 4.29
N PRO A 472 10.92 5.89 4.47
CA PRO A 472 10.84 4.76 5.37
C PRO A 472 10.49 5.18 6.80
N ALA A 473 11.00 6.30 7.31
CA ALA A 473 10.71 6.74 8.67
C ALA A 473 9.22 7.04 8.91
N ARG A 474 8.45 7.22 7.83
CA ARG A 474 7.02 7.57 7.85
C ARG A 474 6.10 6.41 7.49
N VAL A 475 6.64 5.23 7.15
CA VAL A 475 5.82 4.03 6.90
C VAL A 475 5.25 3.51 8.22
N PRO A 476 3.92 3.54 8.40
CA PRO A 476 3.32 3.15 9.66
C PRO A 476 3.23 1.63 9.80
N HIS A 477 3.00 1.18 11.03
CA HIS A 477 2.96 -0.23 11.39
C HIS A 477 1.72 -0.93 10.84
N PHE A 478 1.90 -2.15 10.33
CA PHE A 478 0.83 -3.02 9.86
C PHE A 478 0.73 -4.30 10.68
N HIS A 479 -0.49 -4.63 11.11
CA HIS A 479 -0.82 -5.97 11.56
C HIS A 479 -1.14 -6.85 10.34
N LEU A 480 -0.42 -7.96 10.18
CA LEU A 480 -0.75 -8.94 9.15
C LEU A 480 -1.77 -9.92 9.71
N VAL A 481 -2.98 -9.92 9.14
CA VAL A 481 -4.05 -10.86 9.48
C VAL A 481 -4.21 -11.84 8.33
N ARG A 482 -3.86 -13.10 8.55
CA ARG A 482 -4.07 -14.17 7.57
C ARG A 482 -5.37 -14.87 7.91
N LEU A 483 -6.31 -14.90 6.96
CA LEU A 483 -7.49 -15.76 7.08
C LEU A 483 -7.01 -17.22 6.98
N VAL A 484 -7.25 -17.99 8.03
CA VAL A 484 -6.79 -19.37 8.17
C VAL A 484 -8.02 -20.24 8.14
N GLU A 485 -7.96 -21.33 7.40
CA GLU A 485 -9.00 -22.34 7.45
C GLU A 485 -8.52 -23.45 8.42
N PRO A 486 -9.31 -23.86 9.43
CA PRO A 486 -8.88 -24.89 10.39
C PRO A 486 -9.00 -26.31 9.81
N GLY A 487 -8.04 -27.19 10.15
CA GLY A 487 -8.28 -28.63 10.27
C GLY A 487 -8.19 -29.53 9.02
N ALA A 488 -7.55 -29.14 7.92
CA ALA A 488 -7.22 -30.04 6.80
C ALA A 488 -5.96 -29.57 6.06
N GLU A 489 -5.32 -30.44 5.26
CA GLU A 489 -4.19 -30.06 4.39
C GLU A 489 -4.56 -28.92 3.41
N GLN A 490 -5.84 -28.84 3.00
CA GLN A 490 -6.46 -27.72 2.27
C GLN A 490 -7.95 -27.60 2.65
N PRO A 491 -8.31 -26.79 3.65
CA PRO A 491 -9.70 -26.68 4.08
C PRO A 491 -10.48 -25.70 3.20
N ALA A 492 -11.78 -25.96 3.05
CA ALA A 492 -12.66 -25.24 2.12
C ALA A 492 -13.00 -23.83 2.62
N THR A 493 -12.80 -22.85 1.76
CA THR A 493 -13.18 -21.44 1.96
C THR A 493 -14.70 -21.26 2.08
N PRO A 494 -15.19 -20.14 2.66
CA PRO A 494 -16.62 -19.83 2.72
C PRO A 494 -17.32 -19.87 1.36
N LEU A 495 -16.66 -19.41 0.29
CA LEU A 495 -17.22 -19.50 -1.05
C LEU A 495 -17.33 -20.96 -1.52
N GLU A 496 -16.29 -21.78 -1.32
CA GLU A 496 -16.34 -23.21 -1.67
C GLU A 496 -17.44 -23.93 -0.89
N LYS A 497 -17.59 -23.66 0.41
CA LYS A 497 -18.66 -24.22 1.26
C LYS A 497 -20.05 -23.84 0.73
N ARG A 498 -20.27 -22.56 0.40
CA ARG A 498 -21.54 -22.06 -0.15
C ARG A 498 -21.86 -22.69 -1.51
N LEU A 499 -20.88 -22.75 -2.41
CA LEU A 499 -21.06 -23.36 -3.74
C LEU A 499 -21.35 -24.86 -3.63
N THR A 500 -20.61 -25.57 -2.76
CA THR A 500 -20.81 -26.99 -2.48
C THR A 500 -22.24 -27.25 -2.01
N ALA A 501 -22.75 -26.44 -1.08
CA ALA A 501 -24.12 -26.54 -0.59
C ALA A 501 -25.16 -26.18 -1.66
N SER A 502 -24.95 -25.10 -2.43
CA SER A 502 -25.90 -24.68 -3.48
C SER A 502 -26.00 -25.66 -4.65
N LEU A 503 -24.92 -26.39 -4.93
CA LEU A 503 -24.85 -27.35 -6.03
C LEU A 503 -25.16 -28.79 -5.63
N ASP A 504 -25.36 -29.04 -4.33
CA ASP A 504 -25.55 -30.38 -3.75
C ASP A 504 -24.46 -31.37 -4.20
N VAL A 505 -23.18 -30.96 -4.09
CA VAL A 505 -22.01 -31.79 -4.45
C VAL A 505 -21.20 -32.19 -3.23
N SER A 506 -20.42 -33.26 -3.36
CA SER A 506 -19.52 -33.72 -2.30
C SER A 506 -18.48 -32.65 -1.90
N PRO A 507 -18.16 -32.48 -0.61
CA PRO A 507 -17.09 -31.59 -0.15
C PRO A 507 -15.71 -31.96 -0.72
N GLY A 508 -14.77 -31.00 -0.72
CA GLY A 508 -13.38 -31.23 -1.16
C GLY A 508 -13.16 -31.20 -2.67
N ARG A 509 -14.17 -30.79 -3.45
CA ARG A 509 -14.05 -30.55 -4.89
C ARG A 509 -13.08 -29.37 -5.16
N PRO A 510 -12.26 -29.42 -6.23
CA PRO A 510 -11.42 -28.29 -6.60
C PRO A 510 -12.24 -27.02 -6.85
N PHE A 511 -11.72 -25.86 -6.43
CA PHE A 511 -12.41 -24.58 -6.57
C PHE A 511 -12.86 -24.27 -8.02
N ALA A 512 -12.02 -24.60 -9.00
CA ALA A 512 -12.34 -24.44 -10.43
C ALA A 512 -13.57 -25.26 -10.87
N ASP A 513 -13.72 -26.50 -10.35
CA ASP A 513 -14.87 -27.37 -10.63
C ASP A 513 -16.15 -26.79 -10.03
N LEU A 514 -16.08 -26.30 -8.78
CA LEU A 514 -17.23 -25.65 -8.12
C LEU A 514 -17.71 -24.40 -8.88
N LEU A 515 -16.78 -23.52 -9.27
CA LEU A 515 -17.10 -22.33 -10.06
C LEU A 515 -17.67 -22.69 -11.44
N GLY A 516 -17.06 -23.67 -12.12
CA GLY A 516 -17.51 -24.14 -13.43
C GLY A 516 -18.92 -24.74 -13.38
N ARG A 517 -19.21 -25.58 -12.38
CA ARG A 517 -20.53 -26.17 -12.15
C ARG A 517 -21.57 -25.11 -11.81
N HIS A 518 -21.23 -24.14 -10.98
CA HIS A 518 -22.13 -23.04 -10.66
C HIS A 518 -22.46 -22.19 -11.89
N LEU A 519 -21.46 -21.88 -12.71
CA LEU A 519 -21.67 -21.19 -13.98
C LEU A 519 -22.57 -22.01 -14.93
N THR A 520 -22.34 -23.32 -15.02
CA THR A 520 -23.17 -24.23 -15.84
C THR A 520 -24.62 -24.23 -15.35
N HIS A 521 -24.82 -24.34 -14.03
CA HIS A 521 -26.13 -24.35 -13.39
C HIS A 521 -26.89 -23.03 -13.61
N VAL A 522 -26.25 -21.88 -13.42
CA VAL A 522 -26.86 -20.56 -13.67
C VAL A 522 -27.33 -20.42 -15.12
N LEU A 523 -26.52 -20.86 -16.08
CA LEU A 523 -26.89 -20.83 -17.50
C LEU A 523 -28.04 -21.78 -17.82
N ALA A 524 -28.03 -23.00 -17.27
CA ALA A 524 -29.07 -24.00 -17.48
C ALA A 524 -30.42 -23.55 -16.90
N ASP A 525 -30.43 -23.02 -15.68
CA ASP A 525 -31.63 -22.51 -15.00
C ASP A 525 -32.27 -21.34 -15.75
N ARG A 526 -31.47 -20.58 -16.50
CA ARG A 526 -31.92 -19.47 -17.35
C ARG A 526 -32.11 -19.88 -18.82
N GLY A 527 -32.08 -21.17 -19.12
CA GLY A 527 -32.38 -21.72 -20.45
C GLY A 527 -31.34 -21.44 -21.54
N ARG A 528 -30.10 -21.07 -21.17
CA ARG A 528 -29.02 -20.69 -22.09
C ARG A 528 -27.70 -21.45 -21.88
N PRO A 529 -27.71 -22.81 -21.81
CA PRO A 529 -26.49 -23.59 -21.68
C PRO A 529 -25.54 -23.46 -22.89
N ASP A 530 -26.08 -23.06 -24.05
CA ASP A 530 -25.32 -22.82 -25.29
C ASP A 530 -24.25 -21.72 -25.13
N LEU A 531 -24.46 -20.78 -24.20
CA LEU A 531 -23.55 -19.67 -23.97
C LEU A 531 -22.24 -20.10 -23.31
N GLU A 532 -22.20 -21.23 -22.60
CA GLU A 532 -21.03 -21.63 -21.80
C GLU A 532 -19.75 -21.68 -22.64
N ARG A 533 -19.82 -22.20 -23.87
CA ARG A 533 -18.67 -22.31 -24.77
C ARG A 533 -18.17 -20.96 -25.29
N ARG A 534 -19.02 -19.93 -25.29
CA ARG A 534 -18.70 -18.57 -25.77
C ARG A 534 -18.11 -17.68 -24.69
N LEU A 535 -18.40 -17.96 -23.42
CA LEU A 535 -17.96 -17.12 -22.30
C LEU A 535 -16.42 -16.97 -22.21
N PRO A 536 -15.60 -18.02 -22.39
CA PRO A 536 -14.14 -17.87 -22.36
C PRO A 536 -13.62 -16.92 -23.44
N ALA A 537 -14.16 -16.97 -24.66
CA ALA A 537 -13.74 -16.12 -25.77
C ALA A 537 -14.00 -14.62 -25.49
N PHE A 538 -15.09 -14.29 -24.78
CA PHE A 538 -15.38 -12.89 -24.45
C PHE A 538 -14.74 -12.46 -23.13
N PHE A 539 -15.10 -13.11 -22.01
CA PHE A 539 -14.70 -12.70 -20.67
C PHE A 539 -13.25 -13.08 -20.35
N GLY A 540 -12.79 -14.22 -20.85
CA GLY A 540 -11.40 -14.67 -20.67
C GLY A 540 -10.44 -13.77 -21.42
N GLN A 541 -10.72 -13.48 -22.70
CA GLN A 541 -9.94 -12.52 -23.47
C GLN A 541 -9.96 -11.12 -22.84
N ALA A 542 -11.13 -10.64 -22.40
CA ALA A 542 -11.25 -9.35 -21.73
C ALA A 542 -10.39 -9.27 -20.46
N PHE A 543 -10.33 -10.35 -19.67
CA PHE A 543 -9.48 -10.41 -18.48
C PHE A 543 -8.00 -10.28 -18.82
N LEU A 544 -7.53 -10.96 -19.88
CA LEU A 544 -6.13 -10.89 -20.33
C LEU A 544 -5.74 -9.50 -20.84
N THR A 545 -6.70 -8.64 -21.15
CA THR A 545 -6.52 -7.22 -21.49
C THR A 545 -6.90 -6.28 -20.32
N ASP A 546 -6.93 -6.78 -19.09
CA ASP A 546 -7.24 -6.05 -17.85
C ASP A 546 -8.63 -5.35 -17.86
N ARG A 547 -9.62 -5.98 -18.51
CA ARG A 547 -11.01 -5.50 -18.53
C ARG A 547 -11.91 -6.37 -17.65
N THR A 548 -12.31 -5.83 -16.51
CA THR A 548 -13.17 -6.50 -15.50
C THR A 548 -14.58 -5.90 -15.37
N VAL A 549 -14.79 -4.72 -15.95
CA VAL A 549 -16.08 -4.00 -15.96
C VAL A 549 -16.66 -3.96 -17.38
N PHE A 550 -17.96 -4.26 -17.48
CA PHE A 550 -18.68 -4.37 -18.74
C PHE A 550 -19.93 -3.51 -18.71
N SER A 551 -20.23 -2.79 -19.79
CA SER A 551 -21.56 -2.19 -19.92
C SER A 551 -22.60 -3.26 -20.23
N LEU A 552 -23.86 -3.04 -19.88
CA LEU A 552 -24.96 -3.93 -20.25
C LEU A 552 -25.08 -4.06 -21.78
N LEU A 553 -24.72 -3.01 -22.52
CA LEU A 553 -24.64 -3.03 -23.99
C LEU A 553 -23.53 -3.94 -24.51
N ASP A 554 -22.36 -3.96 -23.85
CA ASP A 554 -21.28 -4.89 -24.20
C ASP A 554 -21.73 -6.34 -24.02
N LEU A 555 -22.40 -6.63 -22.89
CA LEU A 555 -22.94 -7.95 -22.62
C LEU A 555 -23.99 -8.37 -23.65
N HIS A 556 -24.88 -7.45 -24.03
CA HIS A 556 -25.87 -7.70 -25.07
C HIS A 556 -25.23 -8.05 -26.41
N ARG A 557 -24.20 -7.30 -26.83
CA ARG A 557 -23.46 -7.59 -28.06
C ARG A 557 -22.71 -8.93 -27.99
N ALA A 558 -22.13 -9.25 -26.85
CA ALA A 558 -21.31 -10.45 -26.68
C ALA A 558 -22.13 -11.74 -26.56
N LEU A 559 -23.24 -11.69 -25.81
CA LEU A 559 -24.07 -12.85 -25.47
C LEU A 559 -25.27 -13.02 -26.42
N GLY A 560 -25.70 -11.94 -27.08
CA GLY A 560 -26.86 -11.90 -27.97
C GLY A 560 -28.14 -11.42 -27.28
N THR A 561 -29.18 -11.16 -28.08
CA THR A 561 -30.48 -10.63 -27.63
C THR A 561 -31.12 -11.48 -26.56
N ASP A 562 -31.08 -12.79 -26.72
CA ASP A 562 -31.78 -13.75 -25.85
C ASP A 562 -31.03 -14.00 -24.53
N ALA A 563 -29.95 -13.25 -24.28
CA ALA A 563 -29.23 -13.26 -23.01
C ALA A 563 -29.86 -12.31 -21.97
N PHE A 564 -30.87 -11.54 -22.37
CA PHE A 564 -31.63 -10.64 -21.50
C PHE A 564 -33.11 -11.00 -21.55
N ALA A 565 -33.71 -11.25 -20.40
CA ALA A 565 -35.13 -11.53 -20.28
C ALA A 565 -35.96 -10.36 -20.84
N GLU A 566 -36.93 -10.68 -21.71
CA GLU A 566 -37.89 -9.71 -22.27
C GLU A 566 -37.23 -8.53 -23.02
N GLY A 567 -35.98 -8.67 -23.44
CA GLY A 567 -35.22 -7.60 -24.12
C GLY A 567 -34.84 -6.43 -23.20
N ARG A 568 -35.01 -6.54 -21.88
CA ARG A 568 -34.65 -5.50 -20.92
C ARG A 568 -33.15 -5.51 -20.65
N LEU A 569 -32.47 -4.41 -20.97
CA LEU A 569 -31.05 -4.22 -20.67
C LEU A 569 -30.85 -3.82 -19.21
N GLU A 570 -31.16 -4.76 -18.32
CA GLU A 570 -31.04 -4.63 -16.86
C GLU A 570 -30.16 -5.78 -16.33
N SER A 571 -29.45 -5.55 -15.21
CA SER A 571 -28.49 -6.54 -14.67
C SER A 571 -29.16 -7.82 -14.18
N ASP A 572 -30.37 -7.72 -13.63
CA ASP A 572 -31.17 -8.84 -13.13
C ASP A 572 -31.84 -9.63 -14.27
N ALA A 573 -32.17 -8.95 -15.37
CA ALA A 573 -32.68 -9.55 -16.60
C ALA A 573 -31.60 -10.34 -17.37
N CYS A 574 -30.31 -10.06 -17.16
CA CYS A 574 -29.22 -10.80 -17.76
C CYS A 574 -29.17 -12.26 -17.26
N VAL A 575 -28.93 -13.21 -18.16
CA VAL A 575 -28.75 -14.64 -17.81
C VAL A 575 -27.58 -14.87 -16.85
N LEU A 576 -26.56 -14.01 -16.88
CA LEU A 576 -25.43 -14.03 -15.94
C LEU A 576 -25.69 -13.21 -14.68
N GLY A 577 -26.86 -12.59 -14.52
CA GLY A 577 -27.21 -11.73 -13.38
C GLY A 577 -26.80 -12.26 -12.01
N PRO A 578 -27.02 -13.55 -11.67
CA PRO A 578 -26.59 -14.13 -10.39
C PRO A 578 -25.06 -14.15 -10.16
N LEU A 579 -24.26 -14.03 -11.23
CA LEU A 579 -22.80 -13.98 -11.19
C LEU A 579 -22.26 -12.55 -11.26
N LEU A 580 -23.12 -11.56 -11.46
CA LEU A 580 -22.76 -10.16 -11.70
C LEU A 580 -23.24 -9.25 -10.56
N ARG A 581 -22.49 -8.15 -10.36
CA ARG A 581 -22.83 -7.05 -9.45
C ARG A 581 -22.83 -5.74 -10.22
N PRO A 582 -23.74 -4.79 -9.90
CA PRO A 582 -23.71 -3.46 -10.51
C PRO A 582 -22.49 -2.67 -10.01
N VAL A 583 -21.87 -1.91 -10.92
CA VAL A 583 -20.76 -0.95 -10.66
C VAL A 583 -21.22 0.49 -10.93
N GLY A 584 -22.40 0.65 -11.52
CA GLY A 584 -23.04 1.91 -11.86
C GLY A 584 -24.43 1.63 -12.45
N PRO A 585 -25.09 2.62 -13.06
CA PRO A 585 -26.44 2.45 -13.61
C PRO A 585 -26.48 1.46 -14.80
N ASP A 586 -25.42 1.39 -15.59
CA ASP A 586 -25.35 0.64 -16.86
C ASP A 586 -24.14 -0.29 -16.95
N LYS A 587 -23.40 -0.46 -15.85
CA LYS A 587 -22.15 -1.24 -15.78
C LYS A 587 -22.22 -2.31 -14.72
N VAL A 588 -21.59 -3.44 -15.03
CA VAL A 588 -21.53 -4.62 -14.16
C VAL A 588 -20.12 -5.20 -14.14
N ALA A 589 -19.81 -5.91 -13.06
CA ALA A 589 -18.62 -6.73 -12.90
C ALA A 589 -19.02 -8.07 -12.31
N PHE A 590 -18.14 -9.07 -12.33
CA PHE A 590 -18.41 -10.31 -11.60
C PHE A 590 -18.51 -10.05 -10.09
N VAL A 591 -19.42 -10.77 -9.43
CA VAL A 591 -19.53 -10.76 -7.96
C VAL A 591 -18.20 -11.20 -7.34
N HIS A 592 -17.51 -12.15 -7.99
CA HIS A 592 -16.20 -12.62 -7.59
C HIS A 592 -15.29 -12.80 -8.82
N THR A 593 -14.14 -12.13 -8.82
CA THR A 593 -13.17 -12.10 -9.94
C THR A 593 -12.74 -13.50 -10.40
N ALA A 594 -12.73 -14.49 -9.49
CA ALA A 594 -12.41 -15.88 -9.82
C ALA A 594 -13.28 -16.50 -10.93
N TYR A 595 -14.52 -16.05 -11.16
CA TYR A 595 -15.29 -16.51 -12.34
C TYR A 595 -14.62 -16.08 -13.64
N GLN A 596 -14.15 -14.83 -13.70
CA GLN A 596 -13.46 -14.31 -14.88
C GLN A 596 -12.07 -14.94 -15.03
N GLU A 597 -11.36 -15.18 -13.93
CA GLU A 597 -10.07 -15.89 -13.94
C GLU A 597 -10.23 -17.34 -14.44
N LEU A 598 -11.31 -18.03 -14.04
CA LEU A 598 -11.64 -19.36 -14.57
C LEU A 598 -11.90 -19.31 -16.08
N LEU A 599 -12.63 -18.29 -16.55
CA LEU A 599 -12.90 -18.11 -17.98
C LEU A 599 -11.62 -17.77 -18.77
N ALA A 600 -10.69 -17.01 -18.17
CA ALA A 600 -9.37 -16.76 -18.74
C ALA A 600 -8.53 -18.04 -18.80
N ALA A 601 -8.52 -18.86 -17.75
CA ALA A 601 -7.86 -20.16 -17.75
C ALA A 601 -8.46 -21.09 -18.82
N ARG A 602 -9.80 -21.18 -18.92
CA ARG A 602 -10.49 -21.94 -19.98
C ARG A 602 -10.11 -21.42 -21.38
N TYR A 603 -10.01 -20.10 -21.57
CA TYR A 603 -9.57 -19.51 -22.84
C TYR A 603 -8.15 -19.96 -23.22
N LEU A 604 -7.23 -19.98 -22.26
CA LEU A 604 -5.82 -20.36 -22.45
C LEU A 604 -5.58 -21.87 -22.64
N THR A 605 -6.58 -22.74 -22.45
CA THR A 605 -6.43 -24.17 -22.75
C THR A 605 -6.12 -24.42 -24.22
N GLU A 606 -6.71 -23.62 -25.12
CA GLU A 606 -6.53 -23.70 -26.55
C GLU A 606 -5.18 -23.08 -27.00
N PRO A 607 -4.32 -23.82 -27.72
CA PRO A 607 -3.05 -23.29 -28.24
C PRO A 607 -3.17 -21.99 -29.04
N ALA A 608 -4.17 -21.88 -29.93
CA ALA A 608 -4.36 -20.68 -30.74
C ALA A 608 -4.66 -19.43 -29.89
N ASN A 609 -5.39 -19.61 -28.79
CA ASN A 609 -5.72 -18.52 -27.86
C ASN A 609 -4.51 -18.08 -27.04
N ARG A 610 -3.61 -19.00 -26.69
CA ARG A 610 -2.32 -18.66 -26.08
C ARG A 610 -1.46 -17.83 -27.03
N ASP A 611 -1.38 -18.22 -28.30
CA ASP A 611 -0.65 -17.46 -29.32
C ASP A 611 -1.22 -16.04 -29.48
N ALA A 612 -2.54 -15.89 -29.50
CA ALA A 612 -3.20 -14.59 -29.55
C ALA A 612 -2.91 -13.74 -28.29
N ALA A 613 -2.89 -14.37 -27.11
CA ALA A 613 -2.60 -13.68 -25.86
C ALA A 613 -1.12 -13.28 -25.71
N ALA A 614 -0.18 -14.04 -26.30
CA ALA A 614 1.25 -13.73 -26.25
C ALA A 614 1.64 -12.44 -27.00
N VAL A 615 0.79 -11.97 -27.92
CA VAL A 615 1.04 -10.77 -28.74
C VAL A 615 0.26 -9.54 -28.28
N ILE A 616 -0.43 -9.62 -27.12
CA ILE A 616 -1.10 -8.46 -26.52
C ILE A 616 -0.06 -7.35 -26.21
N PRO A 617 -0.27 -6.10 -26.68
CA PRO A 617 0.61 -4.99 -26.35
C PRO A 617 0.72 -4.78 -24.83
N GLY A 618 1.93 -4.66 -24.30
CA GLY A 618 2.16 -4.57 -22.85
C GLY A 618 2.17 -5.93 -22.12
N GLY A 619 1.78 -7.01 -22.79
CA GLY A 619 1.67 -8.36 -22.22
C GLY A 619 0.27 -8.66 -21.67
N ALA A 620 -0.09 -9.95 -21.67
CA ALA A 620 -1.37 -10.41 -21.11
C ALA A 620 -1.40 -10.23 -19.58
N PHE A 621 -2.50 -9.72 -19.04
CA PHE A 621 -2.74 -9.67 -17.61
C PHE A 621 -3.02 -11.09 -17.08
N LEU A 622 -2.09 -11.60 -16.28
CA LEU A 622 -2.10 -12.97 -15.76
C LEU A 622 -1.96 -12.94 -14.25
N THR A 623 -2.81 -13.70 -13.56
CA THR A 623 -2.74 -13.87 -12.11
C THR A 623 -2.33 -15.31 -11.78
N GLU A 624 -1.79 -15.48 -10.58
CA GLU A 624 -1.48 -16.82 -10.04
C GLU A 624 -2.74 -17.70 -9.98
N GLN A 625 -3.93 -17.12 -9.80
CA GLN A 625 -5.19 -17.85 -9.81
C GLN A 625 -5.58 -18.34 -11.21
N VAL A 626 -5.31 -17.56 -12.28
CA VAL A 626 -5.46 -18.04 -13.67
C VAL A 626 -4.55 -19.21 -13.95
N ARG A 627 -3.28 -19.13 -13.52
CA ARG A 627 -2.31 -20.23 -13.65
C ARG A 627 -2.78 -21.48 -12.89
N ALA A 628 -3.17 -21.34 -11.63
CA ALA A 628 -3.65 -22.44 -10.80
C ALA A 628 -4.91 -23.11 -11.38
N PHE A 629 -5.83 -22.32 -11.96
CA PHE A 629 -6.97 -22.88 -12.68
C PHE A 629 -6.55 -23.61 -13.95
N LEU A 630 -5.64 -23.04 -14.74
CA LEU A 630 -5.13 -23.68 -15.95
C LEU A 630 -4.46 -25.03 -15.64
N ALA A 631 -3.67 -25.10 -14.58
CA ALA A 631 -3.02 -26.33 -14.08
C ALA A 631 -4.02 -27.42 -13.66
N GLY A 632 -5.20 -27.03 -13.18
CA GLY A 632 -6.28 -27.95 -12.77
C GLY A 632 -7.25 -28.33 -13.88
N LEU A 633 -7.19 -27.70 -15.06
CA LEU A 633 -8.04 -28.03 -16.20
C LEU A 633 -7.44 -29.18 -17.01
N PRO A 634 -8.25 -29.93 -17.77
CA PRO A 634 -7.75 -30.96 -18.68
C PRO A 634 -6.77 -30.37 -19.69
N GLY A 635 -5.48 -30.68 -19.54
CA GLY A 635 -4.40 -30.21 -20.41
C GLY A 635 -4.09 -31.19 -21.54
N ALA A 636 -3.23 -30.77 -22.47
CA ALA A 636 -2.64 -31.66 -23.46
C ALA A 636 -1.92 -32.81 -22.74
N GLN A 637 -2.15 -34.05 -23.18
CA GLN A 637 -1.47 -35.21 -22.61
C GLN A 637 0.04 -35.02 -22.70
N GLY A 638 0.72 -35.26 -21.59
CA GLY A 638 2.17 -35.31 -21.56
C GLY A 638 2.69 -36.42 -22.46
N THR A 639 3.80 -36.17 -23.15
CA THR A 639 4.54 -37.18 -23.90
C THR A 639 5.68 -37.71 -23.02
N ASP A 640 6.23 -38.88 -23.35
CA ASP A 640 7.39 -39.43 -22.63
C ASP A 640 8.64 -39.57 -23.53
N ASP A 641 8.72 -38.72 -24.53
CA ASP A 641 9.73 -38.72 -25.59
C ASP A 641 10.81 -37.64 -25.39
N CYS A 642 10.74 -36.89 -24.28
CA CYS A 642 11.57 -35.72 -23.99
C CYS A 642 11.48 -34.61 -25.06
N VAL A 643 10.41 -34.55 -25.84
CA VAL A 643 10.21 -33.51 -26.87
C VAL A 643 9.31 -32.40 -26.34
N LEU A 644 9.84 -31.19 -26.28
CA LEU A 644 9.05 -29.97 -26.11
C LEU A 644 8.51 -29.55 -27.48
N PRO A 645 7.18 -29.57 -27.73
CA PRO A 645 6.63 -29.13 -29.00
C PRO A 645 6.74 -27.60 -29.18
N PRO A 646 6.64 -27.09 -30.42
CA PRO A 646 6.52 -25.65 -30.64
C PRO A 646 5.17 -25.16 -30.11
N GLY A 647 5.15 -23.94 -29.56
CA GLY A 647 3.92 -23.35 -29.03
C GLY A 647 4.18 -22.23 -28.05
N THR A 648 3.10 -21.65 -27.54
CA THR A 648 3.16 -20.64 -26.49
C THR A 648 2.94 -21.25 -25.12
N TYR A 649 3.85 -20.93 -24.18
CA TYR A 649 3.88 -21.47 -22.83
C TYR A 649 3.77 -20.37 -21.78
N LEU A 650 3.12 -20.70 -20.67
CA LEU A 650 3.05 -19.85 -19.48
C LEU A 650 4.36 -20.01 -18.69
N VAL A 651 5.12 -18.92 -18.56
CA VAL A 651 6.45 -18.88 -17.94
C VAL A 651 6.57 -17.69 -16.99
N GLY A 652 7.62 -17.67 -16.16
CA GLY A 652 7.87 -16.66 -15.15
C GLY A 652 7.31 -17.04 -13.76
N PRO A 653 7.81 -16.37 -12.70
CA PRO A 653 7.35 -16.60 -11.33
C PRO A 653 5.90 -16.09 -11.12
N PRO A 654 5.22 -16.48 -10.03
CA PRO A 654 3.85 -16.05 -9.72
C PRO A 654 3.62 -14.54 -9.78
N GLU A 655 4.61 -13.75 -9.35
CA GLU A 655 4.59 -12.27 -9.39
C GLU A 655 4.93 -11.67 -10.77
N ARG A 656 5.23 -12.50 -11.77
CA ARG A 656 5.52 -12.03 -13.14
C ARG A 656 5.29 -13.13 -14.17
N LEU A 657 4.05 -13.57 -14.28
CA LEU A 657 3.62 -14.54 -15.28
C LEU A 657 3.61 -13.92 -16.69
N LEU A 658 4.05 -14.70 -17.66
CA LEU A 658 4.22 -14.28 -19.06
C LEU A 658 3.83 -15.42 -19.99
N LEU A 659 3.30 -15.09 -21.17
CA LEU A 659 3.19 -16.02 -22.29
C LEU A 659 4.38 -15.82 -23.24
N ARG A 660 5.08 -16.91 -23.57
CA ARG A 660 6.27 -16.88 -24.44
C ARG A 660 6.25 -18.03 -25.42
N ARG A 661 6.64 -17.74 -26.66
CA ARG A 661 6.61 -18.69 -27.78
C ARG A 661 7.94 -19.43 -27.92
N VAL A 662 7.86 -20.76 -27.96
CA VAL A 662 8.92 -21.66 -28.41
C VAL A 662 8.68 -21.97 -29.89
N PRO A 663 9.56 -21.54 -30.80
CA PRO A 663 9.25 -21.53 -32.24
C PRO A 663 9.40 -22.90 -32.92
N ARG A 664 10.15 -23.83 -32.33
CA ARG A 664 10.49 -25.12 -32.93
C ARG A 664 10.44 -26.23 -31.87
N PRO A 665 10.18 -27.48 -32.26
CA PRO A 665 10.31 -28.61 -31.37
C PRO A 665 11.77 -28.82 -30.94
N VAL A 666 11.97 -29.14 -29.67
CA VAL A 666 13.29 -29.35 -29.07
C VAL A 666 13.28 -30.65 -28.27
N ARG A 667 14.22 -31.56 -28.53
CA ARG A 667 14.39 -32.77 -27.72
C ARG A 667 15.41 -32.54 -26.63
N PHE A 668 15.03 -32.84 -25.40
CA PHE A 668 15.88 -32.75 -24.22
C PHE A 668 16.59 -34.06 -23.94
N ASP A 669 17.82 -33.96 -23.42
CA ASP A 669 18.36 -35.05 -22.62
C ASP A 669 17.42 -35.30 -21.43
N ARG A 670 17.06 -36.58 -21.22
CA ARG A 670 16.18 -36.98 -20.11
C ARG A 670 16.73 -36.56 -18.75
N TYR A 671 18.05 -36.67 -18.59
CA TYR A 671 18.77 -36.37 -17.36
C TYR A 671 19.85 -35.32 -17.59
N ALA A 672 20.28 -34.63 -16.53
CA ALA A 672 21.49 -33.84 -16.56
C ALA A 672 22.69 -34.67 -17.06
N VAL A 673 23.67 -33.99 -17.66
CA VAL A 673 24.91 -34.65 -18.11
C VAL A 673 25.60 -35.24 -16.89
N THR A 674 25.87 -36.54 -16.90
CA THR A 674 26.50 -37.22 -15.76
C THR A 674 28.01 -37.08 -15.77
N ALA A 675 28.65 -37.28 -14.61
CA ALA A 675 30.10 -37.28 -14.47
C ALA A 675 30.78 -38.28 -15.43
N ALA A 676 30.18 -39.45 -15.66
CA ALA A 676 30.70 -40.44 -16.61
C ALA A 676 30.57 -39.98 -18.08
N ARG A 677 29.48 -39.31 -18.45
CA ARG A 677 29.34 -38.74 -19.81
C ARG A 677 30.37 -37.64 -20.03
N TYR A 678 30.54 -36.77 -19.04
CA TYR A 678 31.53 -35.70 -19.08
C TYR A 678 32.97 -36.23 -19.07
N GLY A 679 33.25 -37.32 -18.36
CA GLY A 679 34.55 -38.00 -18.38
C GLY A 679 35.01 -38.36 -19.79
N ARG A 680 34.10 -38.85 -20.64
CA ARG A 680 34.42 -39.14 -22.06
C ARG A 680 34.77 -37.89 -22.87
N PHE A 681 34.20 -36.74 -22.52
CA PHE A 681 34.57 -35.47 -23.13
C PHE A 681 35.97 -35.03 -22.66
N LEU A 682 36.30 -35.23 -21.38
CA LEU A 682 37.64 -34.96 -20.86
C LEU A 682 38.73 -35.78 -21.58
N ASP A 683 38.44 -37.02 -21.94
CA ASP A 683 39.34 -37.87 -22.73
C ASP A 683 39.54 -37.36 -24.17
N ALA A 684 38.60 -36.57 -24.69
CA ALA A 684 38.63 -35.98 -26.03
C ALA A 684 39.27 -34.58 -26.08
N LEU A 685 39.61 -34.00 -24.92
CA LEU A 685 40.29 -32.70 -24.85
C LEU A 685 41.75 -32.80 -25.29
N THR A 686 42.30 -31.68 -25.73
CA THR A 686 43.75 -31.53 -25.91
C THR A 686 44.48 -31.56 -24.56
N SER A 687 45.80 -31.73 -24.58
CA SER A 687 46.61 -31.79 -23.36
C SER A 687 46.53 -30.51 -22.52
N ASP A 688 46.35 -29.35 -23.14
CA ASP A 688 46.14 -28.06 -22.48
C ASP A 688 44.68 -27.84 -21.99
N GLY A 689 43.79 -28.80 -22.25
CA GLY A 689 42.40 -28.80 -21.79
C GLY A 689 41.47 -27.91 -22.62
N THR A 690 41.90 -27.48 -23.81
CA THR A 690 41.04 -26.82 -24.81
C THR A 690 40.35 -27.85 -25.70
N SER A 691 39.49 -27.40 -26.61
CA SER A 691 38.78 -28.30 -27.52
C SER A 691 38.55 -27.67 -28.90
N ARG A 692 38.19 -28.50 -29.88
CA ARG A 692 37.73 -28.01 -31.19
C ARG A 692 36.27 -27.51 -31.18
N TRP A 693 35.57 -27.66 -30.05
CA TRP A 693 34.18 -27.29 -29.84
C TRP A 693 34.03 -26.00 -29.01
N ASP A 694 35.13 -25.26 -28.86
CA ASP A 694 35.16 -24.02 -28.07
C ASP A 694 34.16 -23.01 -28.62
N HIS A 695 33.53 -22.26 -27.71
CA HIS A 695 32.63 -21.20 -28.13
C HIS A 695 33.42 -20.10 -28.84
N PRO A 696 32.92 -19.50 -29.94
CA PRO A 696 33.63 -18.43 -30.66
C PRO A 696 34.05 -17.25 -29.78
N ASP A 697 33.17 -16.84 -28.86
CA ASP A 697 33.40 -15.74 -27.92
C ASP A 697 34.13 -16.17 -26.62
N GLN A 698 34.62 -17.41 -26.52
CA GLN A 698 35.33 -17.86 -25.33
C GLN A 698 36.68 -17.14 -25.19
N PRO A 699 37.04 -16.64 -23.98
CA PRO A 699 38.37 -16.08 -23.74
C PRO A 699 39.49 -17.11 -24.00
N ALA A 700 40.63 -16.63 -24.49
CA ALA A 700 41.79 -17.50 -24.73
C ALA A 700 42.28 -18.19 -23.46
N GLY A 701 42.68 -19.47 -23.57
CA GLY A 701 43.25 -20.26 -22.47
C GLY A 701 42.22 -20.78 -21.46
N VAL A 702 40.92 -20.64 -21.72
CA VAL A 702 39.88 -21.29 -20.91
C VAL A 702 39.98 -22.80 -21.08
N THR A 703 40.17 -23.50 -19.97
CA THR A 703 40.15 -24.96 -19.91
C THR A 703 38.73 -25.48 -19.64
N HIS A 704 38.43 -26.65 -20.21
CA HIS A 704 37.18 -27.38 -19.98
C HIS A 704 37.27 -28.41 -18.87
N ARG A 705 38.43 -28.50 -18.20
CA ARG A 705 38.58 -29.35 -17.01
C ARG A 705 37.74 -28.77 -15.87
N PRO A 706 37.05 -29.62 -15.07
CA PRO A 706 36.33 -29.17 -13.89
C PRO A 706 37.28 -28.51 -12.90
N ARG A 707 36.78 -27.56 -12.12
CA ARG A 707 37.57 -26.93 -11.04
C ARG A 707 37.70 -27.88 -9.86
N SER A 708 38.75 -28.71 -9.88
CA SER A 708 38.97 -29.75 -8.88
C SER A 708 39.06 -29.21 -7.45
N GLU A 709 39.60 -28.01 -7.26
CA GLU A 709 39.66 -27.36 -5.94
C GLU A 709 38.29 -27.02 -5.35
N GLN A 710 37.24 -26.96 -6.18
CA GLN A 710 35.88 -26.71 -5.73
C GLN A 710 35.10 -27.99 -5.48
N LEU A 711 35.56 -29.16 -5.92
CA LEU A 711 34.84 -30.41 -5.69
C LEU A 711 34.88 -30.82 -4.21
N SER A 712 33.85 -31.53 -3.73
CA SER A 712 33.88 -32.22 -2.42
C SER A 712 35.00 -33.23 -2.34
N ARG A 713 35.24 -33.86 -3.49
CA ARG A 713 36.12 -35.00 -3.66
C ARG A 713 36.93 -34.76 -4.93
N PRO A 714 38.27 -34.65 -4.81
CA PRO A 714 39.13 -34.43 -5.98
C PRO A 714 38.99 -35.52 -7.06
N ASP A 715 38.60 -36.73 -6.68
CA ASP A 715 38.41 -37.90 -7.55
C ASP A 715 36.97 -38.06 -8.09
N TYR A 716 36.09 -37.06 -7.93
CA TYR A 716 34.66 -37.14 -8.32
C TYR A 716 34.43 -37.69 -9.75
N TYR A 717 35.22 -37.25 -10.72
CA TYR A 717 35.08 -37.69 -12.12
C TYR A 717 35.78 -39.03 -12.43
N ALA A 718 36.63 -39.52 -11.51
CA ALA A 718 37.36 -40.78 -11.67
C ALA A 718 36.75 -41.93 -10.84
N ASP A 719 36.04 -41.62 -9.75
CA ASP A 719 35.42 -42.59 -8.87
C ASP A 719 34.09 -43.11 -9.47
N PRO A 720 33.98 -44.43 -9.76
CA PRO A 720 32.77 -45.02 -10.34
C PRO A 720 31.49 -44.78 -9.54
N ARG A 721 31.58 -44.51 -8.24
CA ARG A 721 30.40 -44.21 -7.40
C ARG A 721 29.67 -42.94 -7.82
N TYR A 722 30.37 -42.00 -8.45
CA TYR A 722 29.80 -40.72 -8.91
C TYR A 722 29.46 -40.71 -10.39
N ALA A 723 29.67 -41.82 -11.11
CA ALA A 723 29.43 -41.94 -12.55
C ALA A 723 28.01 -41.51 -12.98
N GLY A 724 27.00 -41.77 -12.14
CA GLY A 724 25.60 -41.40 -12.33
C GLY A 724 25.18 -40.05 -11.74
N HIS A 725 26.08 -39.33 -11.07
CA HIS A 725 25.77 -37.99 -10.55
C HIS A 725 25.98 -36.90 -11.63
N PRO A 726 25.36 -35.71 -11.50
CA PRO A 726 25.55 -34.60 -12.44
C PRO A 726 27.01 -34.15 -12.58
N ALA A 727 27.43 -33.79 -13.79
CA ALA A 727 28.70 -33.11 -14.01
C ALA A 727 28.62 -31.67 -13.45
N VAL A 728 29.33 -31.43 -12.34
CA VAL A 728 29.37 -30.15 -11.61
C VAL A 728 30.77 -29.56 -11.54
N CYS A 729 30.91 -28.33 -11.03
CA CYS A 729 32.16 -27.56 -11.07
C CYS A 729 32.67 -27.32 -12.50
N VAL A 730 31.75 -27.25 -13.46
CA VAL A 730 32.00 -26.94 -14.87
C VAL A 730 31.56 -25.52 -15.20
N SER A 731 32.34 -24.85 -16.05
CA SER A 731 31.99 -23.51 -16.52
C SER A 731 30.91 -23.57 -17.61
N TRP A 732 30.29 -22.44 -17.90
CA TRP A 732 29.34 -22.33 -19.01
C TRP A 732 30.02 -22.67 -20.35
N TRP A 733 31.27 -22.24 -20.53
CA TRP A 733 32.06 -22.52 -21.73
C TRP A 733 32.27 -24.02 -21.92
N ALA A 734 32.54 -24.74 -20.83
CA ALA A 734 32.74 -26.17 -20.86
C ALA A 734 31.43 -26.94 -21.11
N ALA A 735 30.32 -26.47 -20.54
CA ALA A 735 28.98 -27.00 -20.83
C ALA A 735 28.59 -26.81 -22.30
N PHE A 736 28.91 -25.64 -22.88
CA PHE A 736 28.71 -25.37 -24.31
C PHE A 736 29.55 -26.32 -25.19
N ALA A 737 30.85 -26.41 -24.91
CA ALA A 737 31.76 -27.26 -25.68
C ALA A 737 31.38 -28.75 -25.58
N PHE A 738 30.96 -29.21 -24.40
CA PHE A 738 30.41 -30.56 -24.23
C PHE A 738 29.16 -30.78 -25.09
N ALA A 739 28.22 -29.83 -25.07
CA ALA A 739 26.99 -29.97 -25.86
C ALA A 739 27.34 -30.10 -27.36
N ALA A 740 28.25 -29.27 -27.86
CA ALA A 740 28.73 -29.34 -29.24
C ALA A 740 29.53 -30.64 -29.54
N PHE A 741 30.27 -31.18 -28.57
CA PHE A 741 30.93 -32.48 -28.65
C PHE A 741 29.95 -33.62 -28.93
N GLU A 742 28.77 -33.57 -28.30
CA GLU A 742 27.69 -34.54 -28.55
C GLU A 742 26.80 -34.18 -29.76
N GLY A 743 27.13 -33.13 -30.53
CA GLY A 743 26.31 -32.66 -31.65
C GLY A 743 25.01 -31.98 -31.24
N LYS A 744 24.95 -31.47 -30.01
CA LYS A 744 23.80 -30.83 -29.36
C LYS A 744 24.11 -29.36 -29.05
N ARG A 745 23.20 -28.71 -28.30
CA ARG A 745 23.38 -27.37 -27.73
C ARG A 745 22.86 -27.29 -26.30
N LEU A 746 23.15 -26.18 -25.60
CA LEU A 746 22.46 -25.86 -24.35
C LEU A 746 21.02 -25.42 -24.64
N PRO A 747 20.05 -25.74 -23.77
CA PRO A 747 18.71 -25.17 -23.85
C PRO A 747 18.76 -23.67 -23.62
N THR A 748 17.84 -22.92 -24.22
CA THR A 748 17.53 -21.57 -23.74
C THR A 748 16.78 -21.67 -22.42
N SER A 749 16.84 -20.63 -21.58
CA SER A 749 16.05 -20.57 -20.34
C SER A 749 14.54 -20.61 -20.57
N LEU A 750 14.07 -20.21 -21.75
CA LEU A 750 12.67 -20.34 -22.14
C LEU A 750 12.31 -21.80 -22.44
N GLU A 751 13.10 -22.48 -23.28
CA GLU A 751 12.88 -23.90 -23.58
C GLU A 751 12.95 -24.75 -22.31
N TRP A 752 13.92 -24.48 -21.44
CA TRP A 752 14.09 -25.18 -20.18
C TRP A 752 12.85 -25.08 -19.29
N GLU A 753 12.35 -23.85 -19.07
CA GLU A 753 11.17 -23.64 -18.24
C GLU A 753 9.91 -24.21 -18.89
N ALA A 754 9.73 -24.03 -20.19
CA ALA A 754 8.61 -24.59 -20.92
C ALA A 754 8.61 -26.14 -20.85
N ALA A 755 9.77 -26.78 -20.94
CA ALA A 755 9.91 -28.22 -20.78
C ALA A 755 9.61 -28.69 -19.35
N ALA A 756 9.98 -27.90 -18.32
CA ALA A 756 9.73 -28.22 -16.93
C ALA A 756 8.24 -28.09 -16.55
N ARG A 757 7.57 -27.03 -17.06
CA ARG A 757 6.18 -26.68 -16.74
C ARG A 757 5.16 -27.38 -17.62
N GLY A 758 5.44 -27.52 -18.90
CA GLY A 758 4.42 -27.86 -19.89
C GLY A 758 3.42 -26.72 -20.12
N ALA A 759 2.32 -27.05 -20.80
CA ALA A 759 1.34 -26.07 -21.27
C ALA A 759 0.41 -25.53 -20.16
N ASP A 760 0.38 -26.20 -19.00
CA ASP A 760 -0.55 -25.92 -17.91
C ASP A 760 0.03 -24.99 -16.83
N GLY A 761 1.32 -24.67 -16.92
CA GLY A 761 1.97 -23.68 -16.06
C GLY A 761 2.17 -24.14 -14.61
N ARG A 762 2.22 -25.45 -14.34
CA ARG A 762 2.48 -26.01 -12.99
C ARG A 762 3.72 -25.42 -12.31
N LEU A 763 3.72 -25.41 -10.97
CA LEU A 763 4.83 -24.87 -10.16
C LEU A 763 6.04 -25.81 -10.10
N PHE A 764 5.80 -27.12 -9.99
CA PHE A 764 6.81 -28.17 -9.99
C PHE A 764 6.55 -29.14 -11.16
N PRO A 765 7.56 -29.90 -11.64
CA PRO A 765 7.37 -30.85 -12.74
C PRO A 765 6.21 -31.83 -12.50
N TRP A 766 6.00 -32.24 -11.25
CA TRP A 766 4.92 -33.14 -10.81
C TRP A 766 3.57 -32.47 -10.50
N GLY A 767 3.47 -31.14 -10.52
CA GLY A 767 2.23 -30.40 -10.24
C GLY A 767 2.45 -29.22 -9.30
N ASP A 768 1.37 -28.75 -8.66
CA ASP A 768 1.40 -27.54 -7.83
C ASP A 768 1.64 -27.80 -6.33
N ARG A 769 1.48 -29.05 -5.88
CA ARG A 769 1.69 -29.41 -4.47
C ARG A 769 3.19 -29.59 -4.21
N PRO A 770 3.80 -28.82 -3.28
CA PRO A 770 5.19 -29.05 -2.91
C PRO A 770 5.34 -30.42 -2.23
N ASP A 771 6.37 -31.17 -2.62
CA ASP A 771 6.69 -32.49 -2.07
C ASP A 771 8.21 -32.68 -2.01
N SER A 772 8.78 -32.59 -0.81
CA SER A 772 10.23 -32.71 -0.61
C SER A 772 10.76 -34.12 -0.79
N ALA A 773 9.89 -35.14 -0.87
CA ALA A 773 10.31 -36.50 -1.21
C ALA A 773 10.57 -36.67 -2.72
N LEU A 774 10.12 -35.72 -3.55
CA LEU A 774 10.29 -35.77 -5.00
C LEU A 774 11.45 -34.91 -5.51
N VAL A 775 12.26 -34.30 -4.64
CA VAL A 775 13.34 -33.40 -5.04
C VAL A 775 14.46 -33.36 -4.02
N ASN A 776 15.71 -33.33 -4.51
CA ASN A 776 16.86 -32.99 -3.69
C ASN A 776 16.98 -31.46 -3.56
N CYS A 777 16.64 -30.93 -2.39
CA CYS A 777 16.71 -29.51 -2.04
C CYS A 777 17.19 -29.34 -0.60
N ALA A 778 17.39 -28.11 -0.11
CA ALA A 778 17.94 -27.89 1.23
C ALA A 778 17.06 -28.50 2.33
N ASP A 779 15.73 -28.48 2.15
CA ASP A 779 14.76 -29.11 3.05
C ASP A 779 14.94 -30.64 3.16
N SER A 780 15.58 -31.29 2.18
CA SER A 780 15.89 -32.73 2.21
C SER A 780 17.00 -33.07 3.23
N TRP A 781 17.76 -32.06 3.68
CA TRP A 781 18.92 -32.23 4.57
C TRP A 781 18.69 -31.75 6.00
N VAL A 782 17.50 -31.22 6.31
CA VAL A 782 17.15 -30.65 7.62
C VAL A 782 15.83 -31.24 8.15
N THR A 783 15.62 -31.16 9.47
CA THR A 783 14.42 -31.71 10.14
C THR A 783 13.25 -30.73 10.22
N ARG A 784 13.40 -29.51 9.69
CA ARG A 784 12.38 -28.45 9.72
C ARG A 784 12.29 -27.73 8.37
N PRO A 785 11.11 -27.25 7.94
CA PRO A 785 10.96 -26.52 6.68
C PRO A 785 11.81 -25.24 6.65
N MET A 786 12.52 -24.99 5.55
CA MET A 786 13.38 -23.82 5.39
C MET A 786 12.63 -22.69 4.69
N VAL A 787 12.19 -21.72 5.50
CA VAL A 787 11.29 -20.66 5.01
C VAL A 787 12.02 -19.38 4.62
N THR A 788 13.30 -19.17 4.96
CA THR A 788 14.04 -17.95 4.53
C THR A 788 15.49 -18.21 4.12
N TYR A 789 16.08 -17.33 3.29
CA TYR A 789 17.51 -17.40 2.92
C TYR A 789 18.43 -17.22 4.15
N GLN A 790 17.99 -16.48 5.16
CA GLN A 790 18.74 -16.29 6.40
C GLN A 790 18.68 -17.54 7.30
N ALA A 791 17.50 -18.16 7.43
CA ALA A 791 17.38 -19.47 8.08
C ALA A 791 18.22 -20.52 7.35
N TRP A 792 18.25 -20.42 6.01
CA TRP A 792 19.15 -21.17 5.18
C TRP A 792 20.62 -20.93 5.51
N TYR A 793 21.13 -19.71 5.40
CA TYR A 793 22.54 -19.41 5.64
C TYR A 793 23.04 -19.86 7.02
N ARG A 794 22.22 -19.74 8.08
CA ARG A 794 22.59 -20.19 9.43
C ARG A 794 22.71 -21.71 9.51
N ASP A 795 21.70 -22.43 9.06
CA ASP A 795 21.70 -23.89 9.13
C ASP A 795 22.73 -24.47 8.12
N PHE A 796 23.00 -23.76 7.02
CA PHE A 796 24.08 -24.04 6.06
C PHE A 796 25.48 -23.79 6.64
N ALA A 797 25.59 -22.92 7.64
CA ALA A 797 26.83 -22.68 8.39
C ALA A 797 27.02 -23.68 9.56
N GLU A 798 25.99 -24.42 9.97
CA GLU A 798 26.04 -25.45 11.02
C GLU A 798 26.08 -26.90 10.43
N ASP A 799 26.56 -27.86 11.22
CA ASP A 799 27.06 -29.20 10.81
C ASP A 799 26.13 -30.09 9.94
N ALA A 800 24.83 -29.78 9.83
CA ALA A 800 23.86 -30.54 9.02
C ALA A 800 24.23 -30.56 7.52
N VAL A 801 24.90 -29.51 7.03
CA VAL A 801 25.10 -29.26 5.60
C VAL A 801 26.45 -29.75 5.05
N ARG A 802 27.40 -30.13 5.89
CA ARG A 802 28.66 -30.76 5.41
C ARG A 802 28.44 -32.02 4.57
N ARG A 803 27.26 -32.65 4.70
CA ARG A 803 26.84 -33.85 3.97
C ARG A 803 26.00 -33.58 2.72
N ALA A 804 25.50 -32.34 2.54
CA ALA A 804 24.66 -32.00 1.39
C ALA A 804 25.44 -32.05 0.08
N GLY A 805 24.80 -32.54 -0.97
CA GLY A 805 25.41 -32.66 -2.28
C GLY A 805 24.43 -33.16 -3.34
N ALA A 806 24.89 -33.14 -4.59
CA ALA A 806 24.12 -33.67 -5.69
C ALA A 806 23.93 -35.19 -5.55
N ALA A 807 22.72 -35.62 -5.84
CA ALA A 807 22.21 -36.98 -5.96
C ALA A 807 22.48 -37.57 -7.36
N PRO A 808 22.48 -38.90 -7.55
CA PRO A 808 22.34 -39.51 -8.87
C PRO A 808 21.18 -38.90 -9.67
N VAL A 809 21.34 -38.79 -10.98
CA VAL A 809 20.35 -38.11 -11.85
C VAL A 809 19.01 -38.83 -11.98
N ASP A 810 18.88 -40.03 -11.43
CA ASP A 810 17.69 -40.87 -11.47
C ASP A 810 17.09 -41.16 -10.07
N GLU A 811 17.57 -40.47 -9.02
CA GLU A 811 17.16 -40.72 -7.63
C GLU A 811 15.68 -40.37 -7.37
N HIS A 812 15.12 -39.32 -7.97
CA HIS A 812 13.73 -38.90 -7.79
C HIS A 812 12.91 -39.11 -9.08
N PRO A 813 12.42 -40.33 -9.34
CA PRO A 813 11.67 -40.63 -10.57
C PRO A 813 10.36 -39.84 -10.70
N GLY A 814 9.82 -39.32 -9.60
CA GLY A 814 8.66 -38.42 -9.59
C GLY A 814 8.98 -36.98 -9.99
N ASN A 815 10.26 -36.58 -10.01
CA ASN A 815 10.72 -35.28 -10.52
C ASN A 815 10.70 -35.26 -12.04
N ARG A 816 9.51 -35.36 -12.63
CA ARG A 816 9.34 -35.61 -14.05
C ARG A 816 8.38 -34.62 -14.68
N SER A 817 8.82 -33.97 -15.75
CA SER A 817 8.00 -33.02 -16.47
C SER A 817 6.93 -33.71 -17.33
N PRO A 818 5.94 -32.97 -17.84
CA PRO A 818 4.95 -33.50 -18.77
C PRO A 818 5.53 -34.14 -20.03
N PHE A 819 6.76 -33.83 -20.40
CA PHE A 819 7.43 -34.37 -21.59
C PHE A 819 8.38 -35.52 -21.26
N GLY A 820 8.40 -35.99 -20.01
CA GLY A 820 9.28 -37.10 -19.57
C GLY A 820 10.69 -36.67 -19.17
N VAL A 821 10.99 -35.38 -19.15
CA VAL A 821 12.30 -34.86 -18.72
C VAL A 821 12.41 -34.93 -17.20
N ALA A 822 13.46 -35.57 -16.69
CA ALA A 822 13.63 -35.90 -15.29
C ALA A 822 14.59 -34.93 -14.57
N GLU A 823 14.44 -34.84 -13.25
CA GLU A 823 15.25 -34.00 -12.35
C GLU A 823 15.32 -32.55 -12.81
N MET A 824 14.18 -31.98 -13.23
CA MET A 824 14.16 -30.60 -13.73
C MET A 824 14.37 -29.60 -12.60
N VAL A 825 13.83 -29.81 -11.41
CA VAL A 825 14.02 -28.88 -10.28
C VAL A 825 14.90 -29.51 -9.21
N GLY A 826 15.77 -28.71 -8.58
CA GLY A 826 16.65 -29.17 -7.51
C GLY A 826 17.83 -29.98 -8.02
N ASN A 827 18.48 -30.73 -7.13
CA ASN A 827 19.73 -31.43 -7.36
C ASN A 827 20.88 -30.51 -7.76
N CYS A 828 20.93 -30.02 -9.00
CA CYS A 828 21.86 -28.99 -9.44
C CYS A 828 21.16 -27.95 -10.33
N TRP A 829 21.60 -26.69 -10.19
CA TRP A 829 21.30 -25.67 -11.18
C TRP A 829 21.80 -26.09 -12.57
N GLU A 830 21.06 -25.75 -13.61
CA GLU A 830 21.44 -26.11 -14.98
C GLU A 830 21.75 -24.89 -15.84
N TRP A 831 22.92 -24.92 -16.48
CA TRP A 831 23.31 -23.90 -17.47
C TRP A 831 22.35 -23.85 -18.66
N THR A 832 22.03 -22.63 -19.08
CA THR A 832 21.28 -22.35 -20.31
C THR A 832 22.08 -21.45 -21.24
N SER A 833 21.73 -21.41 -22.53
CA SER A 833 22.36 -20.50 -23.50
C SER A 833 21.93 -19.03 -23.35
N SER A 834 20.95 -18.73 -22.50
CA SER A 834 20.41 -17.38 -22.31
C SER A 834 21.34 -16.49 -21.48
N SER A 835 21.55 -15.25 -21.92
CA SER A 835 22.22 -14.17 -21.18
C SER A 835 21.26 -12.97 -21.00
N LEU A 836 21.31 -12.28 -19.86
CA LEU A 836 20.49 -11.08 -19.59
C LEU A 836 21.39 -9.86 -19.37
N GLY A 837 21.48 -8.97 -20.37
CA GLY A 837 22.14 -7.66 -20.27
C GLY A 837 23.68 -7.68 -20.25
N ASP A 838 24.28 -8.51 -19.39
CA ASP A 838 25.73 -8.70 -19.27
C ASP A 838 26.16 -9.98 -20.04
N PRO A 839 27.00 -9.87 -21.09
CA PRO A 839 27.48 -11.01 -21.86
C PRO A 839 28.34 -11.99 -21.03
N GLY A 840 28.88 -11.56 -19.89
CA GLY A 840 29.65 -12.39 -18.95
C GLY A 840 28.79 -13.25 -18.03
N LEU A 841 27.47 -13.04 -18.01
CA LEU A 841 26.51 -13.81 -17.21
C LEU A 841 25.67 -14.73 -18.10
N ALA A 842 25.31 -15.89 -17.57
CA ALA A 842 24.32 -16.77 -18.16
C ALA A 842 23.24 -17.12 -17.13
N VAL A 843 22.04 -17.40 -17.63
CA VAL A 843 20.92 -17.84 -16.81
C VAL A 843 21.12 -19.31 -16.45
N ILE A 844 20.96 -19.61 -15.17
CA ILE A 844 20.85 -20.98 -14.65
C ILE A 844 19.42 -21.23 -14.19
N CYS A 845 18.91 -22.45 -14.34
CA CYS A 845 17.54 -22.81 -14.03
C CYS A 845 17.41 -23.96 -13.03
N GLY A 846 16.28 -24.02 -12.32
CA GLY A 846 15.82 -25.19 -11.55
C GLY A 846 16.12 -25.22 -10.06
N GLY A 847 17.11 -24.48 -9.57
CA GLY A 847 17.56 -24.60 -8.17
C GLY A 847 18.49 -25.79 -7.97
N SER A 848 19.04 -25.93 -6.76
CA SER A 848 19.95 -27.03 -6.41
C SER A 848 19.61 -27.68 -5.06
N TYR A 849 20.35 -28.73 -4.70
CA TYR A 849 20.32 -29.36 -3.37
C TYR A 849 20.51 -28.37 -2.21
N ASP A 850 21.10 -27.20 -2.49
CA ASP A 850 21.36 -26.16 -1.51
C ASP A 850 20.34 -25.02 -1.52
N ASN A 851 19.19 -25.15 -2.19
CA ASN A 851 18.15 -24.12 -2.14
C ASN A 851 16.92 -24.64 -1.40
N PRO A 852 16.24 -23.79 -0.60
CA PRO A 852 15.01 -24.21 0.07
C PRO A 852 13.94 -24.55 -0.98
N MET A 853 13.02 -25.47 -0.66
CA MET A 853 11.97 -25.96 -1.56
C MET A 853 11.23 -24.83 -2.30
N ARG A 854 10.91 -23.74 -1.61
CA ARG A 854 10.24 -22.57 -2.21
C ARG A 854 11.05 -21.87 -3.32
N ALA A 855 12.36 -22.04 -3.33
CA ALA A 855 13.28 -21.53 -4.34
C ALA A 855 13.64 -22.59 -5.40
N VAL A 856 13.03 -23.77 -5.34
CA VAL A 856 13.23 -24.91 -6.25
C VAL A 856 11.93 -25.15 -7.02
N GLN A 857 11.62 -24.24 -7.94
CA GLN A 857 10.43 -24.29 -8.78
C GLN A 857 10.81 -24.28 -10.26
N THR A 858 9.87 -24.64 -11.12
CA THR A 858 10.07 -24.61 -12.57
C THR A 858 10.39 -23.22 -13.13
N SER A 859 9.96 -22.15 -12.44
CA SER A 859 10.28 -20.77 -12.78
C SER A 859 11.57 -20.24 -12.12
N SER A 860 12.23 -21.03 -11.27
CA SER A 860 13.44 -20.61 -10.56
C SER A 860 14.59 -20.35 -11.53
N LYS A 861 15.11 -19.12 -11.49
CA LYS A 861 16.21 -18.64 -12.32
C LYS A 861 17.25 -17.90 -11.49
N GLY A 862 18.51 -18.14 -11.79
CA GLY A 862 19.64 -17.39 -11.26
C GLY A 862 20.49 -16.80 -12.39
N LEU A 863 21.31 -15.81 -12.07
CA LEU A 863 22.39 -15.34 -12.94
C LEU A 863 23.72 -15.80 -12.38
N TYR A 864 24.55 -16.42 -13.22
CA TYR A 864 25.87 -16.90 -12.82
C TYR A 864 26.92 -16.55 -13.87
N ARG A 865 28.16 -16.30 -13.41
CA ARG A 865 29.27 -15.90 -14.28
C ARG A 865 29.67 -17.05 -15.17
N LYS A 866 29.78 -16.84 -16.49
CA LYS A 866 30.12 -17.89 -17.47
C LYS A 866 31.45 -18.59 -17.18
N GLY A 867 32.45 -17.85 -16.68
CA GLY A 867 33.74 -18.40 -16.25
C GLY A 867 33.75 -19.01 -14.84
N GLY A 868 32.66 -18.84 -14.09
CA GLY A 868 32.49 -19.43 -12.76
C GLY A 868 32.22 -20.92 -12.83
N ALA A 869 32.38 -21.60 -11.69
CA ALA A 869 32.08 -23.01 -11.50
C ALA A 869 31.61 -23.20 -10.05
N SER A 870 30.73 -24.17 -9.84
CA SER A 870 30.18 -24.49 -8.52
C SER A 870 29.76 -25.96 -8.46
N ARG A 871 29.81 -26.54 -7.26
CA ARG A 871 29.33 -27.90 -6.96
C ARG A 871 27.83 -28.05 -7.10
N ALA A 872 27.12 -26.93 -7.08
CA ALA A 872 25.67 -26.84 -7.21
C ALA A 872 25.23 -26.54 -8.65
N VAL A 873 26.16 -26.40 -9.61
CA VAL A 873 25.85 -26.01 -11.00
C VAL A 873 26.36 -27.08 -11.97
N GLY A 874 25.44 -27.70 -12.68
CA GLY A 874 25.65 -28.61 -13.81
C GLY A 874 24.91 -28.12 -15.05
N PHE A 875 24.51 -29.04 -15.93
CA PHE A 875 23.82 -28.71 -17.18
C PHE A 875 23.18 -29.93 -17.84
N ARG A 876 22.29 -29.67 -18.80
CA ARG A 876 21.79 -30.66 -19.75
C ARG A 876 21.85 -30.14 -21.18
N CYS A 877 21.77 -31.06 -22.13
CA CYS A 877 21.82 -30.74 -23.55
C CYS A 877 20.45 -30.89 -24.20
N VAL A 878 20.27 -30.21 -25.33
CA VAL A 878 19.10 -30.33 -26.20
C VAL A 878 19.52 -30.43 -27.67
N GLU A 879 18.66 -30.99 -28.49
CA GLU A 879 18.79 -31.03 -29.95
C GLU A 879 17.54 -30.47 -30.64
N ASP A 880 17.74 -29.76 -31.74
CA ASP A 880 16.63 -29.25 -32.57
C ASP A 880 16.04 -30.40 -33.41
N VAL A 881 14.72 -30.56 -33.38
CA VAL A 881 14.06 -31.61 -34.18
C VAL A 881 13.77 -31.06 -35.58
N THR A 882 14.46 -31.60 -36.59
CA THR A 882 14.44 -31.09 -37.98
C THR A 882 13.40 -31.75 -38.89
N ASP A 883 12.75 -32.84 -38.47
CA ASP A 883 11.63 -33.47 -39.19
C ASP A 883 10.39 -33.63 -38.28
N PRO A 884 9.29 -32.87 -38.52
CA PRO A 884 8.06 -32.97 -37.73
C PRO A 884 7.32 -34.30 -37.87
N ARG A 885 7.65 -35.13 -38.87
CA ARG A 885 6.88 -36.36 -39.19
C ARG A 885 7.21 -37.57 -38.30
N GLY A 886 8.22 -37.48 -37.45
CA GLY A 886 8.63 -38.56 -36.54
C GLY A 886 7.91 -38.59 -35.18
N VAL A 887 6.94 -37.69 -34.93
CA VAL A 887 6.24 -37.54 -33.64
C VAL A 887 4.89 -38.27 -33.60
N ALA A 888 4.51 -38.97 -34.68
CA ALA A 888 3.36 -39.87 -34.71
C ALA A 888 3.87 -41.32 -34.79
N GLY A 889 4.08 -41.94 -33.64
CA GLY A 889 4.41 -43.36 -33.48
C GLY A 889 3.78 -43.92 -32.22
#